data_AF-A0A8S1J3R9-F1
#
_entry.id   AF-A0A8S1J3R9-F1
#
_cell.length_a   1.000
_cell.length_b   1.000
_cell.length_c   1.000
_cell.angle_alpha   90.00
_cell.angle_beta   90.00
_cell.angle_gamma   90.00
#
_symmetry.space_group_name_H-M   'P 1'
#
loop_
_entity.id
_entity.type
_entity.pdbx_description
1 polymer ?
#
loop_
_entity_poly.entity_id
_entity_poly.type
_entity_poly.pdbx_seq_one_letter_code
_entity_poly.pdbx_strand_id
1 'polypeptide(L)'
;MPVAGGARLPGGQLAHGPARPLAPGLPTSGGTRIRTADVAARAGRRNRVPSRPPPAAIQTAPPAPEEATEREGAPEEPSSPSSRVRAVAAKISAARELARRLAEEKQAAVAAGLSESADVRKFTEAASSAAAFEAARKDAMARAAKRAEQGKQKDQLVERLRVLNTGLRDLVMQFANDSEVARSRIAELERTVGSMLAGDAGLIPVEATPTKTEIVPEVQKDVHIEESLPAATPLEAVHAAPPADSAELLLRESAQQASSVGNSIFTLPQGAVNVGKPVRIFYDCHQGPLPSSDSLILKFGVNRWESIQLVSMTKCTGLSNLNGSEWWEANLTLPRDMYRFDFVVMDKATGLVDNNHSSDFQLELKGAPTEEELLEKAIKEFEKSEEQRDRDILAEMDRLRKRSASEAKAASKAARKRFQAARQEDMMAIATASAGERRAQAVKALANASQSMDGIVQWVGGALRPASRRLLAYNRLSGPLAQSSRVFVNIGTDNWWEQEKQILELERLGQKEVTKHGLGAAAGPQRDWWGVWIDIPATAAVLNYVFEDGNQEVWDNNKNMDFHTAIQGPLPIDKLVLLTYDKLRTQSKENDRLREDQAAQGAAQKILLKTESFMRRWKAQQEFLYTNPLRPKAGSTVEIYYRPDLTVLRGRPEVYVRGSFNRWRSSVCFTPIRMEPVHSSGVGFLRAVVEVPKEAHVMDLVFSDTGDLHGGFYDSNNGLDFHIPVEGGKGKMEPIRVAHITVEMAPIAKVGGLADVVTALARAVQDEGHEVEVYLPKYDCIDYSVVQGLENSQSFHWGSTQIRAWKGKVEGVNVTFIEPHNGMFWVGCIYGRNDDAARFNFFCGAALEYIKIYNIQPDIVHCHDWQTAPVVWGDRHNTRCVFTIHNLNYGADLVGQAMARCDIATTVSKTYADEVSGHPAVAPHLHKFYGIRNGIDTDVWDPAQDVYLPTNYTSETVRDGKALVKKALRENLNLPELDVPVVGVVTRLTPQKGIHLIRHAAWRTLERGGQFVLLGSAPDPAIQNDFNVLAHHLGEQYPERVRMVFEYNEPLSHQIYAGCDMFLVPSIFEPCGLTQMIAMRYGTVPIVRRTGGLNDTVFDVDTDAERAEAEGTLVNGFSFEGADAGGVDYALNRAISAWYNDKELWSDLVRIAMESDWSWNLPASDYIDLYYKAMK
;
A
#
# COMPACT_ATOMS: atom_id res chain seq x y z
N MET A 1 -18.44 40.50 49.90
CA MET A 1 -17.77 40.83 51.18
C MET A 1 -16.58 39.87 51.39
N PRO A 2 -15.61 40.18 52.27
CA PRO A 2 -14.17 39.87 52.07
C PRO A 2 -13.70 38.55 52.75
N VAL A 3 -12.45 38.05 52.61
CA VAL A 3 -11.14 38.54 53.15
C VAL A 3 -9.96 37.72 52.55
N ALA A 4 -8.68 38.14 52.48
CA ALA A 4 -8.01 39.40 52.09
C ALA A 4 -6.45 39.21 52.11
N GLY A 5 -5.72 39.89 51.21
CA GLY A 5 -4.24 40.05 51.25
C GLY A 5 -3.40 39.01 50.48
N GLY A 6 -2.19 39.33 49.98
CA GLY A 6 -1.53 40.64 49.87
C GLY A 6 -0.04 40.58 49.49
N ALA A 7 0.48 41.66 48.87
CA ALA A 7 1.91 41.92 48.50
C ALA A 7 2.53 41.04 47.37
N ARG A 8 3.48 41.50 46.53
CA ARG A 8 4.01 42.86 46.22
C ARG A 8 4.83 42.85 44.90
N LEU A 9 4.50 43.76 43.95
CA LEU A 9 5.40 44.42 42.95
C LEU A 9 6.24 43.55 41.98
N PRO A 10 6.85 44.10 40.89
CA PRO A 10 6.75 45.45 40.29
C PRO A 10 5.68 45.51 39.16
N GLY A 11 5.43 46.61 38.43
CA GLY A 11 5.87 48.02 38.56
C GLY A 11 5.92 48.71 37.19
N GLY A 12 5.11 49.77 36.97
CA GLY A 12 4.94 50.44 35.66
C GLY A 12 4.04 49.63 34.71
N GLN A 13 2.72 49.83 34.59
CA GLN A 13 1.95 51.06 34.33
C GLN A 13 2.39 51.79 33.04
N LEU A 14 1.63 51.76 31.93
CA LEU A 14 0.21 52.13 31.62
C LEU A 14 0.17 53.57 31.01
N ALA A 15 -0.79 54.00 30.17
CA ALA A 15 -1.64 53.37 29.13
C ALA A 15 -2.66 54.42 28.58
N HIS A 16 -3.53 53.97 27.67
CA HIS A 16 -4.89 54.46 27.39
C HIS A 16 -5.11 55.78 26.62
N GLY A 17 -5.91 55.66 25.55
CA GLY A 17 -6.98 56.59 25.21
C GLY A 17 -8.31 55.79 25.12
N PRO A 18 -9.39 56.16 25.83
CA PRO A 18 -10.66 55.41 25.83
C PRO A 18 -11.85 56.16 25.20
N ALA A 19 -13.00 55.46 25.17
CA ALA A 19 -14.39 55.98 25.17
C ALA A 19 -15.14 56.27 23.83
N ARG A 20 -16.41 55.82 23.83
CA ARG A 20 -17.58 56.33 23.07
C ARG A 20 -18.17 57.56 23.81
N PRO A 21 -19.29 58.24 23.40
CA PRO A 21 -20.20 58.03 22.26
C PRO A 21 -20.58 59.31 21.47
N LEU A 22 -21.38 59.18 20.39
CA LEU A 22 -22.66 59.90 20.11
C LEU A 22 -23.08 59.81 18.63
N ALA A 23 -24.37 60.04 18.36
CA ALA A 23 -24.98 60.30 17.05
C ALA A 23 -25.73 61.66 17.14
N PRO A 24 -26.07 62.38 16.04
CA PRO A 24 -27.16 61.98 15.12
C PRO A 24 -27.00 62.45 13.64
N GLY A 25 -28.01 62.24 12.78
CA GLY A 25 -28.29 63.13 11.64
C GLY A 25 -28.38 62.53 10.22
N LEU A 26 -29.61 62.32 9.73
CA LEU A 26 -30.03 62.16 8.31
C LEU A 26 -30.14 63.55 7.60
N PRO A 27 -30.55 63.73 6.30
CA PRO A 27 -31.11 62.78 5.30
C PRO A 27 -30.69 62.93 3.78
N THR A 28 -31.06 61.90 2.97
CA THR A 28 -31.60 61.91 1.57
C THR A 28 -30.86 62.46 0.31
N SER A 29 -30.85 61.60 -0.74
CA SER A 29 -31.04 61.88 -2.20
C SER A 29 -29.97 62.67 -3.00
N GLY A 30 -29.82 62.50 -4.33
CA GLY A 30 -30.34 61.47 -5.23
C GLY A 30 -30.52 61.88 -6.72
N GLY A 31 -29.79 61.22 -7.64
CA GLY A 31 -30.21 61.01 -9.05
C GLY A 31 -29.55 61.83 -10.18
N THR A 32 -29.41 61.17 -11.35
CA THR A 32 -29.67 61.67 -12.74
C THR A 32 -28.57 61.41 -13.80
N ARG A 33 -29.05 61.08 -15.01
CA ARG A 33 -28.38 60.69 -16.27
C ARG A 33 -27.55 61.81 -16.94
N ILE A 34 -26.67 61.48 -17.91
CA ILE A 34 -26.84 61.73 -19.37
C ILE A 34 -25.66 61.14 -20.21
N ARG A 35 -25.85 60.97 -21.54
CA ARG A 35 -24.87 60.46 -22.53
C ARG A 35 -24.26 61.59 -23.38
N THR A 36 -23.00 61.43 -23.80
CA THR A 36 -22.33 62.00 -25.01
C THR A 36 -21.06 61.16 -25.26
N ALA A 37 -20.59 60.76 -26.45
CA ALA A 37 -20.66 61.26 -27.84
C ALA A 37 -19.78 62.51 -28.11
N ASP A 38 -18.94 62.63 -29.16
CA ASP A 38 -18.40 61.69 -30.17
C ASP A 38 -17.25 62.40 -30.97
N VAL A 39 -16.65 61.73 -31.97
CA VAL A 39 -15.85 62.24 -33.12
C VAL A 39 -14.37 62.66 -32.93
N ALA A 40 -13.55 62.09 -33.83
CA ALA A 40 -12.10 62.19 -34.07
C ALA A 40 -11.54 63.55 -34.58
N ALA A 41 -10.18 63.69 -34.65
CA ALA A 41 -9.46 63.90 -35.95
C ALA A 41 -7.90 64.02 -35.89
N ARG A 42 -7.24 63.28 -36.81
CA ARG A 42 -5.93 63.43 -37.51
C ARG A 42 -4.91 64.57 -37.19
N ALA A 43 -3.68 64.12 -36.87
CA ALA A 43 -2.39 64.33 -37.58
C ALA A 43 -1.68 65.71 -37.70
N GLY A 44 -0.35 65.73 -37.52
CA GLY A 44 0.49 66.92 -37.85
C GLY A 44 1.99 66.96 -37.44
N ARG A 45 2.80 66.00 -37.93
CA ARG A 45 4.23 66.09 -38.34
C ARG A 45 5.11 67.35 -38.05
N ARG A 46 6.33 67.09 -37.51
CA ARG A 46 7.72 67.59 -37.89
C ARG A 46 8.63 67.71 -36.65
N ASN A 47 9.97 67.64 -36.68
CA ASN A 47 10.98 66.93 -37.49
C ASN A 47 12.39 67.34 -36.97
N ARG A 48 13.32 66.40 -36.67
CA ARG A 48 14.78 66.56 -36.97
C ARG A 48 15.57 65.24 -36.82
N VAL A 49 16.69 65.21 -37.53
CA VAL A 49 17.61 64.12 -37.99
C VAL A 49 19.03 64.78 -38.00
N PRO A 50 20.23 64.15 -38.05
CA PRO A 50 20.69 62.76 -38.38
C PRO A 50 21.47 62.07 -37.21
N SER A 51 22.24 60.95 -37.26
CA SER A 51 22.49 59.75 -38.13
C SER A 51 23.46 58.77 -37.35
N ARG A 52 24.14 57.70 -37.81
CA ARG A 52 24.37 57.10 -39.16
C ARG A 52 24.30 55.53 -39.20
N PRO A 53 25.29 54.66 -39.59
CA PRO A 53 24.91 53.46 -40.37
C PRO A 53 25.16 52.07 -39.72
N PRO A 54 24.45 51.03 -40.20
CA PRO A 54 24.78 49.62 -40.01
C PRO A 54 25.48 49.01 -41.25
N PRO A 55 25.96 47.75 -41.14
CA PRO A 55 26.03 46.83 -42.28
C PRO A 55 25.29 45.49 -42.03
N ALA A 56 24.86 44.82 -43.10
CA ALA A 56 24.32 43.45 -43.08
C ALA A 56 24.56 42.73 -44.42
N ALA A 57 24.84 41.43 -44.40
CA ALA A 57 24.98 40.55 -45.57
C ALA A 57 25.08 39.07 -45.13
N ILE A 58 24.69 38.02 -45.89
CA ILE A 58 23.86 37.88 -47.11
C ILE A 58 23.44 36.38 -47.22
N GLN A 59 22.16 36.09 -47.55
CA GLN A 59 21.56 34.95 -48.32
C GLN A 59 22.04 33.47 -48.03
N THR A 60 21.40 32.36 -48.43
CA THR A 60 20.49 32.02 -49.57
C THR A 60 19.47 30.90 -49.23
N ALA A 61 18.43 30.77 -50.06
CA ALA A 61 17.51 29.61 -50.21
C ALA A 61 16.87 29.67 -51.62
N PRO A 62 16.08 28.67 -52.12
CA PRO A 62 15.79 27.31 -51.62
C PRO A 62 16.66 26.28 -52.39
N PRO A 63 16.24 25.29 -53.25
CA PRO A 63 14.93 24.86 -53.81
C PRO A 63 14.53 23.39 -53.48
N ALA A 64 13.51 22.86 -54.18
CA ALA A 64 13.18 21.42 -54.36
C ALA A 64 12.86 21.17 -55.85
N PRO A 65 12.94 19.92 -56.37
CA PRO A 65 11.71 19.13 -56.56
C PRO A 65 11.87 17.59 -56.45
N GLU A 66 10.80 16.88 -56.84
CA GLU A 66 10.51 15.45 -57.08
C GLU A 66 11.69 14.58 -57.62
N GLU A 67 11.76 13.25 -57.43
CA GLU A 67 10.77 12.20 -57.79
C GLU A 67 10.79 10.94 -56.84
N ALA A 68 10.03 9.88 -57.18
CA ALA A 68 9.72 8.75 -56.27
C ALA A 68 10.11 7.34 -56.79
N THR A 69 10.34 6.40 -55.86
CA THR A 69 9.91 4.97 -55.85
C THR A 69 10.26 4.37 -54.46
N GLU A 70 9.34 3.73 -53.71
CA GLU A 70 8.97 2.30 -53.73
C GLU A 70 10.16 1.37 -53.34
N ARG A 71 10.17 0.54 -52.26
CA ARG A 71 9.10 -0.22 -51.55
C ARG A 71 9.44 -0.60 -50.08
N GLU A 72 8.41 -1.04 -49.36
CA GLU A 72 8.31 -2.15 -48.36
C GLU A 72 9.56 -2.54 -47.52
N GLY A 73 9.48 -2.67 -46.17
CA GLY A 73 8.34 -2.46 -45.27
C GLY A 73 8.64 -2.85 -43.80
N ALA A 74 7.63 -2.72 -42.93
CA ALA A 74 7.56 -3.10 -41.50
C ALA A 74 8.55 -2.43 -40.50
N PRO A 75 8.07 -1.85 -39.39
CA PRO A 75 8.90 -1.54 -38.22
C PRO A 75 8.99 -2.74 -37.27
N GLU A 76 10.19 -3.31 -37.10
CA GLU A 76 10.46 -4.33 -36.07
C GLU A 76 10.66 -3.72 -34.66
N GLU A 77 10.44 -4.52 -33.63
CA GLU A 77 10.51 -4.11 -32.22
C GLU A 77 11.96 -3.81 -31.76
N PRO A 78 12.18 -2.75 -30.95
CA PRO A 78 13.51 -2.37 -30.51
C PRO A 78 14.02 -3.25 -29.35
N SER A 79 14.62 -4.40 -29.66
CA SER A 79 15.37 -5.22 -28.69
C SER A 79 16.87 -5.27 -29.06
N SER A 80 17.77 -4.78 -28.19
CA SER A 80 19.22 -4.93 -28.44
C SER A 80 20.10 -4.82 -27.18
N PRO A 81 21.20 -5.61 -27.09
CA PRO A 81 22.23 -5.45 -26.05
C PRO A 81 22.97 -4.10 -26.01
N SER A 82 22.74 -3.22 -27.01
CA SER A 82 23.45 -1.94 -27.15
C SER A 82 23.21 -1.00 -25.96
N SER A 83 22.03 -1.06 -25.34
CA SER A 83 21.66 -0.29 -24.14
C SER A 83 22.64 -0.52 -22.97
N ARG A 84 23.03 -1.78 -22.74
CA ARG A 84 23.84 -2.21 -21.59
C ARG A 84 25.32 -1.88 -21.78
N VAL A 85 25.84 -2.05 -22.98
CA VAL A 85 27.22 -1.65 -23.34
C VAL A 85 27.37 -0.13 -23.22
N ARG A 86 26.42 0.66 -23.75
CA ARG A 86 26.42 2.12 -23.58
C ARG A 86 26.36 2.54 -22.11
N ALA A 87 25.54 1.88 -21.28
CA ALA A 87 25.44 2.19 -19.85
C ALA A 87 26.74 1.89 -19.06
N VAL A 88 27.49 0.84 -19.43
CA VAL A 88 28.80 0.54 -18.82
C VAL A 88 29.87 1.49 -19.35
N ALA A 89 29.93 1.73 -20.66
CA ALA A 89 30.87 2.68 -21.27
C ALA A 89 30.67 4.11 -20.72
N ALA A 90 29.43 4.55 -20.53
CA ALA A 90 29.11 5.85 -19.92
C ALA A 90 29.58 5.92 -18.46
N LYS A 91 29.43 4.84 -17.67
CA LYS A 91 29.91 4.81 -16.27
C LYS A 91 31.44 4.77 -16.18
N ILE A 92 32.12 4.06 -17.08
CA ILE A 92 33.58 4.09 -17.21
C ILE A 92 34.08 5.47 -17.67
N SER A 93 33.38 6.11 -18.62
CA SER A 93 33.72 7.45 -19.11
C SER A 93 33.51 8.53 -18.04
N ALA A 94 32.41 8.48 -17.30
CA ALA A 94 32.14 9.37 -16.17
C ALA A 94 33.17 9.21 -15.04
N ALA A 95 33.55 7.96 -14.71
CA ALA A 95 34.61 7.70 -13.72
C ALA A 95 35.98 8.24 -14.18
N ARG A 96 36.33 8.06 -15.46
CA ARG A 96 37.57 8.62 -16.05
C ARG A 96 37.59 10.15 -16.03
N GLU A 97 36.49 10.80 -16.41
CA GLU A 97 36.38 12.27 -16.41
C GLU A 97 36.37 12.84 -14.99
N LEU A 98 35.73 12.18 -14.03
CA LEU A 98 35.77 12.57 -12.62
C LEU A 98 37.19 12.43 -12.05
N ALA A 99 37.87 11.31 -12.30
CA ALA A 99 39.25 11.11 -11.88
C ALA A 99 40.22 12.13 -12.52
N ARG A 100 40.01 12.47 -13.80
CA ARG A 100 40.77 13.51 -14.51
C ARG A 100 40.57 14.88 -13.87
N ARG A 101 39.33 15.29 -13.60
CA ARG A 101 39.03 16.58 -12.95
C ARG A 101 39.61 16.65 -11.53
N LEU A 102 39.48 15.60 -10.73
CA LEU A 102 40.06 15.55 -9.39
C LEU A 102 41.59 15.60 -9.41
N ALA A 103 42.23 15.06 -10.45
CA ALA A 103 43.68 15.22 -10.65
C ALA A 103 44.06 16.64 -11.08
N GLU A 104 43.31 17.25 -12.00
CA GLU A 104 43.52 18.61 -12.50
C GLU A 104 43.26 19.67 -11.41
N GLU A 105 42.21 19.53 -10.61
CA GLU A 105 41.92 20.38 -9.44
C GLU A 105 42.99 20.22 -8.34
N LYS A 106 43.47 18.99 -8.10
CA LYS A 106 44.57 18.73 -7.16
C LYS A 106 45.89 19.36 -7.63
N GLN A 107 46.20 19.28 -8.93
CA GLN A 107 47.37 19.95 -9.50
C GLN A 107 47.22 21.48 -9.46
N ALA A 108 46.03 22.03 -9.75
CA ALA A 108 45.76 23.46 -9.67
C ALA A 108 45.87 23.99 -8.23
N ALA A 109 45.35 23.27 -7.23
CA ALA A 109 45.46 23.64 -5.82
C ALA A 109 46.92 23.65 -5.33
N VAL A 110 47.72 22.65 -5.74
CA VAL A 110 49.17 22.59 -5.45
C VAL A 110 49.93 23.72 -6.17
N ALA A 111 49.61 24.01 -7.44
CA ALA A 111 50.22 25.10 -8.20
C ALA A 111 49.84 26.51 -7.68
N ALA A 112 48.66 26.65 -7.06
CA ALA A 112 48.19 27.90 -6.46
C ALA A 112 48.76 28.18 -5.06
N GLY A 113 49.45 27.22 -4.42
CA GLY A 113 50.04 27.38 -3.09
C GLY A 113 49.02 27.48 -1.95
N LEU A 114 47.75 27.09 -2.17
CA LEU A 114 46.65 27.26 -1.21
C LEU A 114 46.52 26.07 -0.24
N SER A 115 47.56 25.86 0.57
CA SER A 115 47.45 25.08 1.81
C SER A 115 47.20 26.02 3.00
N GLU A 116 46.39 25.56 3.97
CA GLU A 116 46.13 26.20 5.27
C GLU A 116 45.20 27.44 5.31
N SER A 117 43.89 27.21 5.20
CA SER A 117 42.91 27.95 6.02
C SER A 117 41.69 27.08 6.35
N ALA A 118 41.04 27.33 7.49
CA ALA A 118 39.98 26.47 8.01
C ALA A 118 38.62 26.63 7.30
N ASP A 119 38.35 27.79 6.72
CA ASP A 119 37.02 28.14 6.20
C ASP A 119 36.68 27.47 4.87
N VAL A 120 37.68 27.03 4.09
CA VAL A 120 37.47 26.32 2.81
C VAL A 120 36.66 25.03 3.00
N ARG A 121 36.90 24.27 4.08
CA ARG A 121 36.21 22.99 4.35
C ARG A 121 34.69 23.15 4.45
N LYS A 122 34.22 24.20 5.14
CA LYS A 122 32.78 24.46 5.35
C LYS A 122 32.04 24.80 4.05
N PHE A 123 32.72 25.38 3.07
CA PHE A 123 32.08 25.73 1.79
C PHE A 123 31.95 24.53 0.86
N THR A 124 32.90 23.59 0.90
CA THR A 124 32.86 22.36 0.08
C THR A 124 31.82 21.34 0.54
N GLU A 125 31.55 21.25 1.85
CA GLU A 125 30.60 20.26 2.42
C GLU A 125 29.15 20.54 2.02
N ALA A 126 28.74 21.82 2.00
CA ALA A 126 27.37 22.22 1.68
C ALA A 126 26.98 21.99 0.20
N ALA A 127 27.90 22.24 -0.73
CA ALA A 127 27.64 22.12 -2.17
C ALA A 127 27.53 20.65 -2.65
N SER A 128 28.26 19.74 -2.01
CA SER A 128 28.28 18.30 -2.30
C SER A 128 26.89 17.64 -2.15
N SER A 129 26.18 17.99 -1.08
CA SER A 129 24.92 17.34 -0.66
C SER A 129 23.81 17.41 -1.74
N ALA A 130 23.53 18.61 -2.25
CA ALA A 130 22.43 18.83 -3.19
C ALA A 130 22.66 18.16 -4.56
N ALA A 131 23.90 18.18 -5.05
CA ALA A 131 24.25 17.57 -6.33
C ALA A 131 24.17 16.03 -6.29
N ALA A 132 24.58 15.42 -5.17
CA ALA A 132 24.52 13.97 -4.98
C ALA A 132 23.08 13.44 -4.96
N PHE A 133 22.15 14.18 -4.33
CA PHE A 133 20.75 13.77 -4.19
C PHE A 133 20.02 13.72 -5.55
N GLU A 134 20.20 14.75 -6.38
CA GLU A 134 19.61 14.84 -7.71
C GLU A 134 20.20 13.82 -8.70
N ALA A 135 21.49 13.47 -8.53
CA ALA A 135 22.13 12.40 -9.31
C ALA A 135 21.60 11.01 -8.93
N ALA A 136 21.41 10.74 -7.64
CA ALA A 136 20.85 9.46 -7.15
C ALA A 136 19.43 9.22 -7.65
N ARG A 137 18.56 10.25 -7.62
CA ARG A 137 17.19 10.23 -8.14
C ARG A 137 17.13 9.81 -9.62
N LYS A 138 18.08 10.28 -10.44
CA LYS A 138 18.15 9.96 -11.88
C LYS A 138 18.72 8.57 -12.18
N ASP A 139 19.74 8.11 -11.45
CA ASP A 139 20.27 6.73 -11.59
C ASP A 139 19.35 5.65 -10.96
N ALA A 140 18.33 6.04 -10.19
CA ALA A 140 17.24 5.16 -9.77
C ALA A 140 16.20 4.96 -10.88
N MET A 141 15.70 6.04 -11.50
CA MET A 141 14.77 5.95 -12.65
C MET A 141 15.39 5.14 -13.82
N ALA A 142 16.67 5.36 -14.11
CA ALA A 142 17.42 4.60 -15.13
C ALA A 142 17.71 3.14 -14.76
N ARG A 143 17.31 2.66 -13.56
CA ARG A 143 17.40 1.26 -13.14
C ARG A 143 16.06 0.52 -13.18
N ALA A 144 14.93 1.21 -13.07
CA ALA A 144 13.60 0.63 -13.34
C ALA A 144 13.51 0.17 -14.80
N ALA A 145 13.83 1.09 -15.73
CA ALA A 145 13.96 0.91 -17.19
C ALA A 145 15.00 -0.13 -17.66
N LYS A 146 15.59 -0.89 -16.73
CA LYS A 146 16.59 -1.92 -16.99
C LYS A 146 16.25 -3.26 -16.34
N ARG A 147 15.22 -3.34 -15.47
CA ARG A 147 14.74 -4.60 -14.88
C ARG A 147 13.80 -5.35 -15.83
N ALA A 148 12.84 -4.66 -16.45
CA ALA A 148 11.88 -5.25 -17.40
C ALA A 148 12.55 -5.97 -18.58
N GLU A 149 13.68 -5.45 -19.07
CA GLU A 149 14.44 -5.98 -20.20
C GLU A 149 15.21 -7.31 -19.87
N GLN A 150 15.03 -7.94 -18.70
CA GLN A 150 15.86 -9.09 -18.25
C GLN A 150 15.18 -10.47 -18.30
N GLY A 151 13.94 -10.58 -18.79
CA GLY A 151 13.17 -11.83 -18.79
C GLY A 151 13.25 -12.70 -20.05
N LYS A 152 14.41 -13.27 -20.43
CA LYS A 152 14.60 -14.53 -21.22
C LYS A 152 16.07 -14.83 -21.59
N GLN A 153 16.36 -16.09 -21.93
CA GLN A 153 17.61 -16.63 -22.51
C GLN A 153 18.93 -16.25 -21.79
N LYS A 154 19.22 -16.93 -20.68
CA LYS A 154 20.41 -16.65 -19.84
C LYS A 154 21.68 -17.40 -20.28
N ASP A 155 21.56 -18.66 -20.69
CA ASP A 155 22.69 -19.61 -20.57
C ASP A 155 23.65 -19.63 -21.77
N GLN A 156 23.16 -19.47 -23.00
CA GLN A 156 24.03 -19.42 -24.20
C GLN A 156 24.87 -18.12 -24.29
N LEU A 157 24.46 -17.06 -23.59
CA LEU A 157 25.18 -15.80 -23.57
C LEU A 157 26.35 -15.82 -22.58
N VAL A 158 26.19 -16.49 -21.43
CA VAL A 158 27.24 -16.64 -20.40
C VAL A 158 28.48 -17.31 -20.98
N GLU A 159 28.33 -18.40 -21.73
CA GLU A 159 29.47 -19.15 -22.25
C GLU A 159 30.23 -18.39 -23.36
N ARG A 160 29.52 -17.59 -24.17
CA ARG A 160 30.15 -16.68 -25.14
C ARG A 160 30.87 -15.51 -24.46
N LEU A 161 30.36 -15.04 -23.31
CA LEU A 161 31.02 -14.01 -22.52
C LEU A 161 32.26 -14.53 -21.77
N ARG A 162 32.30 -15.81 -21.35
CA ARG A 162 33.53 -16.44 -20.81
C ARG A 162 34.70 -16.33 -21.78
N VAL A 163 34.54 -16.85 -23.00
CA VAL A 163 35.60 -16.89 -24.03
C VAL A 163 36.17 -15.50 -24.32
N LEU A 164 35.30 -14.48 -24.39
CA LEU A 164 35.72 -13.08 -24.57
C LEU A 164 36.45 -12.50 -23.35
N ASN A 165 36.07 -12.88 -22.13
CA ASN A 165 36.68 -12.38 -20.90
C ASN A 165 38.09 -12.96 -20.68
N THR A 166 38.28 -14.27 -20.96
CA THR A 166 39.60 -14.93 -20.93
C THR A 166 40.56 -14.31 -21.94
N GLY A 167 40.12 -14.11 -23.19
CA GLY A 167 40.93 -13.44 -24.22
C GLY A 167 41.29 -11.99 -23.88
N LEU A 168 40.47 -11.29 -23.09
CA LEU A 168 40.80 -9.96 -22.57
C LEU A 168 41.86 -10.03 -21.45
N ARG A 169 41.77 -11.02 -20.55
CA ARG A 169 42.75 -11.24 -19.47
C ARG A 169 44.15 -11.52 -20.03
N ASP A 170 44.27 -12.42 -21.00
CA ASP A 170 45.54 -12.75 -21.65
C ASP A 170 46.19 -11.50 -22.29
N LEU A 171 45.39 -10.67 -22.98
CA LEU A 171 45.86 -9.46 -23.63
C LEU A 171 46.34 -8.40 -22.62
N VAL A 172 45.64 -8.24 -21.49
CA VAL A 172 46.05 -7.33 -20.40
C VAL A 172 47.35 -7.79 -19.75
N MET A 173 47.56 -9.10 -19.59
CA MET A 173 48.79 -9.65 -19.01
C MET A 173 50.00 -9.53 -19.94
N GLN A 174 49.83 -9.66 -21.26
CA GLN A 174 50.95 -9.51 -22.21
C GLN A 174 51.32 -8.05 -22.51
N PHE A 175 50.37 -7.11 -22.41
CA PHE A 175 50.64 -5.68 -22.55
C PHE A 175 51.65 -5.12 -21.52
N ALA A 176 51.87 -5.82 -20.41
CA ALA A 176 52.85 -5.45 -19.40
C ALA A 176 54.31 -5.67 -19.85
N ASN A 177 54.58 -6.55 -20.82
CA ASN A 177 55.93 -7.03 -21.13
C ASN A 177 56.44 -6.67 -22.54
N ASP A 178 55.61 -6.61 -23.58
CA ASP A 178 56.05 -6.16 -24.92
C ASP A 178 54.93 -5.44 -25.69
N SER A 179 55.20 -4.18 -26.09
CA SER A 179 54.22 -3.33 -26.78
C SER A 179 54.07 -3.60 -28.28
N GLU A 180 54.97 -4.36 -28.91
CA GLU A 180 54.96 -4.62 -30.36
C GLU A 180 54.25 -5.94 -30.68
N VAL A 181 54.51 -6.99 -29.90
CA VAL A 181 53.74 -8.25 -29.95
C VAL A 181 52.25 -8.00 -29.66
N ALA A 182 51.94 -7.16 -28.67
CA ALA A 182 50.58 -6.79 -28.30
C ALA A 182 49.80 -6.10 -29.45
N ARG A 183 50.47 -5.26 -30.26
CA ARG A 183 49.87 -4.63 -31.45
C ARG A 183 49.55 -5.66 -32.55
N SER A 184 50.45 -6.62 -32.75
CA SER A 184 50.23 -7.72 -33.70
C SER A 184 48.98 -8.54 -33.35
N ARG A 185 48.81 -8.86 -32.05
CA ARG A 185 47.66 -9.63 -31.57
C ARG A 185 46.35 -8.83 -31.51
N ILE A 186 46.40 -7.51 -31.25
CA ILE A 186 45.25 -6.61 -31.47
C ILE A 186 44.78 -6.70 -32.92
N ALA A 187 45.68 -6.54 -33.90
CA ALA A 187 45.34 -6.58 -35.32
C ALA A 187 44.82 -7.95 -35.81
N GLU A 188 44.90 -8.99 -34.97
CA GLU A 188 44.35 -10.33 -35.20
C GLU A 188 42.99 -10.50 -34.52
N LEU A 189 42.83 -10.00 -33.28
CA LEU A 189 41.54 -9.87 -32.60
C LEU A 189 40.56 -8.97 -33.37
N GLU A 190 41.02 -7.83 -33.88
CA GLU A 190 40.23 -6.94 -34.75
C GLU A 190 39.80 -7.64 -36.05
N ARG A 191 40.62 -8.58 -36.56
CA ARG A 191 40.29 -9.42 -37.72
C ARG A 191 39.22 -10.46 -37.39
N THR A 192 39.31 -11.10 -36.22
CA THR A 192 38.32 -12.07 -35.72
C THR A 192 36.99 -11.41 -35.38
N VAL A 193 37.02 -10.23 -34.75
CA VAL A 193 35.82 -9.41 -34.51
C VAL A 193 35.24 -8.92 -35.85
N GLY A 194 36.09 -8.53 -36.80
CA GLY A 194 35.68 -8.17 -38.16
C GLY A 194 34.95 -9.29 -38.89
N SER A 195 35.46 -10.54 -38.85
CA SER A 195 34.78 -11.67 -39.49
C SER A 195 33.48 -12.07 -38.77
N MET A 196 33.40 -11.95 -37.44
CA MET A 196 32.16 -12.14 -36.68
C MET A 196 31.10 -11.07 -36.99
N LEU A 197 31.50 -9.83 -37.26
CA LEU A 197 30.60 -8.73 -37.63
C LEU A 197 30.18 -8.75 -39.12
N ALA A 198 30.94 -9.43 -39.98
CA ALA A 198 30.66 -9.50 -41.42
C ALA A 198 29.51 -10.45 -41.80
N GLY A 199 29.11 -11.36 -40.91
CA GLY A 199 27.90 -12.19 -41.07
C GLY A 199 27.99 -13.32 -42.11
N ASP A 200 29.14 -13.54 -42.73
CA ASP A 200 29.30 -14.51 -43.83
C ASP A 200 29.48 -15.96 -43.33
N ALA A 201 28.66 -16.88 -43.82
CA ALA A 201 28.61 -18.27 -43.34
C ALA A 201 29.53 -19.20 -44.13
N GLY A 202 30.77 -19.39 -43.65
CA GLY A 202 31.75 -20.33 -44.21
C GLY A 202 31.85 -21.65 -43.44
N LEU A 203 31.31 -22.74 -44.00
CA LEU A 203 31.44 -24.10 -43.44
C LEU A 203 32.89 -24.61 -43.54
N ILE A 204 33.40 -25.18 -42.44
CA ILE A 204 34.43 -26.23 -42.50
C ILE A 204 33.70 -27.58 -42.34
N PRO A 205 34.03 -28.64 -43.11
CA PRO A 205 33.10 -29.75 -43.31
C PRO A 205 32.90 -30.66 -42.09
N VAL A 206 31.66 -31.10 -41.90
CA VAL A 206 31.35 -32.34 -41.17
C VAL A 206 31.30 -33.46 -42.20
N GLU A 207 32.28 -34.38 -42.17
CA GLU A 207 32.17 -35.64 -42.92
C GLU A 207 31.24 -36.61 -42.18
N ALA A 208 30.29 -37.20 -42.91
CA ALA A 208 29.36 -38.20 -42.38
C ALA A 208 30.02 -39.59 -42.38
N THR A 209 29.71 -40.54 -41.48
CA THR A 209 28.48 -41.38 -41.44
C THR A 209 28.76 -42.54 -40.46
N PRO A 210 27.82 -43.48 -40.17
CA PRO A 210 26.38 -43.33 -39.95
C PRO A 210 25.94 -44.00 -38.62
N THR A 211 24.74 -43.68 -38.13
CA THR A 211 24.09 -44.48 -37.07
C THR A 211 23.54 -45.81 -37.60
N LYS A 212 23.68 -46.90 -36.83
CA LYS A 212 22.69 -48.00 -36.85
C LYS A 212 22.51 -48.64 -35.47
N THR A 213 21.30 -49.14 -35.24
CA THR A 213 20.73 -49.53 -33.94
C THR A 213 20.89 -51.02 -33.63
N GLU A 214 20.94 -51.38 -32.33
CA GLU A 214 19.97 -52.28 -31.67
C GLU A 214 20.16 -52.18 -30.12
N ILE A 215 19.12 -52.02 -29.26
CA ILE A 215 18.28 -53.05 -28.57
C ILE A 215 19.14 -54.18 -27.92
N VAL A 216 19.04 -54.64 -26.65
CA VAL A 216 17.91 -54.96 -25.71
C VAL A 216 18.32 -54.70 -24.20
N PRO A 217 17.71 -55.22 -23.08
CA PRO A 217 17.33 -54.33 -21.98
C PRO A 217 17.78 -54.69 -20.53
N GLU A 218 17.39 -53.80 -19.60
CA GLU A 218 16.99 -54.00 -18.19
C GLU A 218 17.11 -55.39 -17.53
N VAL A 219 17.84 -55.45 -16.40
CA VAL A 219 17.71 -56.49 -15.34
C VAL A 219 17.92 -55.88 -13.95
N GLN A 220 17.00 -56.12 -13.02
CA GLN A 220 17.18 -55.89 -11.58
C GLN A 220 17.84 -57.10 -10.90
N LYS A 221 18.68 -56.90 -9.87
CA LYS A 221 18.56 -57.66 -8.60
C LYS A 221 19.46 -57.19 -7.43
N ASP A 222 19.00 -57.60 -6.26
CA ASP A 222 19.59 -57.52 -4.91
C ASP A 222 20.97 -58.27 -4.83
N VAL A 223 21.81 -58.16 -3.79
CA VAL A 223 21.61 -58.61 -2.38
C VAL A 223 22.69 -57.97 -1.46
N HIS A 224 22.43 -57.87 -0.15
CA HIS A 224 23.40 -57.47 0.90
C HIS A 224 24.59 -58.42 1.09
N ILE A 225 25.74 -57.90 1.54
CA ILE A 225 26.53 -58.48 2.64
C ILE A 225 26.92 -57.34 3.61
N GLU A 226 27.06 -57.67 4.90
CA GLU A 226 27.32 -56.76 6.03
C GLU A 226 28.83 -56.52 6.29
N GLU A 227 29.12 -55.79 7.39
CA GLU A 227 30.42 -55.73 8.10
C GLU A 227 31.62 -55.06 7.38
N SER A 228 32.58 -54.44 8.07
CA SER A 228 32.66 -53.98 9.48
C SER A 228 33.71 -52.86 9.61
N LEU A 229 33.83 -52.25 10.79
CA LEU A 229 34.92 -51.32 11.13
C LEU A 229 36.25 -52.06 11.33
N PRO A 230 37.35 -51.53 10.76
CA PRO A 230 38.65 -51.58 11.44
C PRO A 230 39.14 -50.17 11.83
N ALA A 231 39.86 -50.09 12.94
CA ALA A 231 40.42 -48.84 13.45
C ALA A 231 41.68 -48.40 12.67
N ALA A 232 42.08 -47.14 12.88
CA ALA A 232 43.26 -46.57 12.26
C ALA A 232 44.55 -47.31 12.63
N THR A 233 45.41 -47.54 11.63
CA THR A 233 46.85 -47.78 11.80
C THR A 233 47.61 -46.81 10.89
N PRO A 234 48.66 -46.12 11.39
CA PRO A 234 49.39 -45.14 10.60
C PRO A 234 50.37 -45.83 9.64
N LEU A 235 50.31 -45.46 8.37
CA LEU A 235 51.36 -45.80 7.39
C LEU A 235 52.50 -44.77 7.53
N GLU A 236 53.57 -45.17 8.22
CA GLU A 236 54.80 -44.37 8.34
C GLU A 236 55.55 -44.30 7.00
N ALA A 237 55.22 -43.32 6.18
CA ALA A 237 56.02 -42.95 5.01
C ALA A 237 57.29 -42.20 5.48
N VAL A 238 58.35 -42.95 5.78
CA VAL A 238 59.63 -42.41 6.27
C VAL A 238 60.33 -41.58 5.18
N HIS A 239 60.09 -40.27 5.18
CA HIS A 239 61.05 -39.31 4.67
C HIS A 239 61.94 -38.83 5.82
N ALA A 240 63.16 -39.37 5.88
CA ALA A 240 64.16 -38.94 6.86
C ALA A 240 64.50 -37.46 6.66
N ALA A 241 64.51 -36.69 7.75
CA ALA A 241 65.13 -35.38 7.76
C ALA A 241 66.65 -35.52 7.53
N PRO A 242 67.31 -34.59 6.81
CA PRO A 242 68.77 -34.54 6.75
C PRO A 242 69.38 -34.45 8.16
N PRO A 243 70.60 -35.00 8.39
CA PRO A 243 71.30 -34.80 9.65
C PRO A 243 71.57 -33.30 9.88
N ALA A 244 71.63 -32.88 11.15
CA ALA A 244 71.73 -31.47 11.53
C ALA A 244 72.90 -30.75 10.83
N ASP A 245 74.07 -31.41 10.73
CA ASP A 245 75.24 -30.90 10.02
C ASP A 245 74.93 -30.52 8.57
N SER A 246 74.10 -31.29 7.87
CA SER A 246 73.72 -31.01 6.47
C SER A 246 72.77 -29.82 6.35
N ALA A 247 71.96 -29.53 7.36
CA ALA A 247 71.08 -28.37 7.36
C ALA A 247 71.85 -27.08 7.69
N GLU A 248 72.85 -27.14 8.57
CA GLU A 248 73.72 -26.00 8.85
C GLU A 248 74.74 -25.75 7.72
N LEU A 249 75.23 -26.81 7.05
CA LEU A 249 76.03 -26.69 5.83
C LEU A 249 75.25 -25.93 4.74
N LEU A 250 74.03 -26.39 4.42
CA LEU A 250 73.14 -25.73 3.44
C LEU A 250 72.83 -24.27 3.81
N LEU A 251 72.66 -23.96 5.10
CA LEU A 251 72.46 -22.59 5.58
C LEU A 251 73.68 -21.70 5.30
N ARG A 252 74.89 -22.19 5.60
CA ARG A 252 76.15 -21.44 5.38
C ARG A 252 76.49 -21.32 3.90
N GLU A 253 76.29 -22.38 3.11
CA GLU A 253 76.45 -22.35 1.65
C GLU A 253 75.48 -21.35 1.00
N SER A 254 74.20 -21.34 1.43
CA SER A 254 73.20 -20.37 0.96
C SER A 254 73.59 -18.92 1.27
N ALA A 255 74.09 -18.66 2.48
CA ALA A 255 74.52 -17.31 2.88
C ALA A 255 75.79 -16.86 2.15
N GLN A 256 76.75 -17.76 1.90
CA GLN A 256 77.94 -17.47 1.09
C GLN A 256 77.57 -17.19 -0.37
N GLN A 257 76.64 -17.97 -0.93
CA GLN A 257 76.13 -17.78 -2.29
C GLN A 257 75.45 -16.42 -2.43
N ALA A 258 74.53 -16.07 -1.52
CA ALA A 258 73.89 -14.75 -1.49
C ALA A 258 74.91 -13.61 -1.38
N SER A 259 75.85 -13.71 -0.43
CA SER A 259 76.92 -12.73 -0.23
C SER A 259 77.79 -12.52 -1.48
N SER A 260 78.13 -13.60 -2.20
CA SER A 260 79.04 -13.54 -3.36
C SER A 260 78.41 -12.95 -4.63
N VAL A 261 77.07 -12.88 -4.69
CA VAL A 261 76.31 -12.23 -5.77
C VAL A 261 75.86 -10.82 -5.36
N GLY A 262 76.06 -10.41 -4.10
CA GLY A 262 75.64 -9.10 -3.58
C GLY A 262 74.18 -9.03 -3.13
N ASN A 263 73.53 -10.18 -2.91
CA ASN A 263 72.16 -10.21 -2.43
C ASN A 263 72.12 -10.05 -0.90
N SER A 264 71.39 -9.04 -0.42
CA SER A 264 71.10 -8.85 1.01
C SER A 264 70.12 -9.88 1.58
N ILE A 265 69.67 -10.87 0.80
CA ILE A 265 68.57 -11.76 1.18
C ILE A 265 68.66 -13.17 0.57
N PHE A 266 68.18 -14.19 1.29
CA PHE A 266 67.89 -15.53 0.75
C PHE A 266 66.80 -16.26 1.56
N THR A 267 66.36 -17.44 1.10
CA THR A 267 65.37 -18.28 1.78
C THR A 267 65.83 -19.73 1.98
N LEU A 268 65.25 -20.41 2.97
CA LEU A 268 65.24 -21.87 3.08
C LEU A 268 63.80 -22.41 3.10
N PRO A 269 63.42 -23.31 2.16
CA PRO A 269 64.22 -23.79 1.04
C PRO A 269 64.60 -22.66 0.06
N GLN A 270 65.71 -22.85 -0.68
CA GLN A 270 66.08 -21.98 -1.79
C GLN A 270 65.14 -22.22 -2.98
N GLY A 271 64.87 -21.17 -3.77
CA GLY A 271 64.01 -21.23 -4.95
C GLY A 271 62.51 -21.22 -4.63
N ALA A 272 61.69 -21.64 -5.60
CA ALA A 272 60.23 -21.53 -5.53
C ALA A 272 59.61 -22.20 -4.28
N VAL A 273 58.92 -21.39 -3.47
CA VAL A 273 58.40 -21.78 -2.15
C VAL A 273 56.98 -22.33 -2.29
N ASN A 274 56.70 -23.50 -1.72
CA ASN A 274 55.36 -24.09 -1.79
C ASN A 274 54.39 -23.36 -0.84
N VAL A 275 53.22 -22.95 -1.35
CA VAL A 275 52.15 -22.39 -0.52
C VAL A 275 51.64 -23.40 0.50
N GLY A 276 51.24 -22.94 1.69
CA GLY A 276 50.85 -23.83 2.80
C GLY A 276 51.99 -24.60 3.47
N LYS A 277 53.25 -24.18 3.26
CA LYS A 277 54.45 -24.71 3.93
C LYS A 277 55.22 -23.60 4.66
N PRO A 278 56.03 -23.93 5.68
CA PRO A 278 56.93 -22.98 6.31
C PRO A 278 58.09 -22.59 5.39
N VAL A 279 58.52 -21.33 5.48
CA VAL A 279 59.73 -20.77 4.87
C VAL A 279 60.48 -19.95 5.89
N ARG A 280 61.81 -20.05 5.87
CA ARG A 280 62.71 -19.15 6.60
C ARG A 280 63.29 -18.13 5.61
N ILE A 281 63.16 -16.85 5.91
CA ILE A 281 63.71 -15.73 5.12
C ILE A 281 64.86 -15.12 5.93
N PHE A 282 66.02 -14.95 5.30
CA PHE A 282 67.25 -14.46 5.92
C PHE A 282 67.70 -13.16 5.26
N TYR A 283 68.03 -12.14 6.05
CA TYR A 283 68.40 -10.80 5.60
C TYR A 283 69.73 -10.35 6.22
N ASP A 284 70.61 -9.72 5.43
CA ASP A 284 71.90 -9.18 5.86
C ASP A 284 71.88 -7.65 5.95
N CYS A 285 72.02 -7.13 7.16
CA CYS A 285 72.04 -5.69 7.42
C CYS A 285 73.33 -4.98 6.95
N HIS A 286 74.38 -5.71 6.54
CA HIS A 286 75.62 -5.14 6.01
C HIS A 286 75.62 -4.97 4.48
N GLN A 287 74.78 -5.74 3.77
CA GLN A 287 74.55 -5.59 2.32
C GLN A 287 73.39 -4.63 2.03
N GLY A 288 72.39 -4.55 2.92
CA GLY A 288 71.21 -3.68 2.78
C GLY A 288 71.39 -2.25 3.32
N PRO A 289 70.42 -1.35 3.06
CA PRO A 289 70.41 0.04 3.51
C PRO A 289 70.01 0.23 4.98
N LEU A 290 70.00 -0.84 5.79
CA LEU A 290 69.63 -0.85 7.21
C LEU A 290 70.82 -1.25 8.12
N PRO A 291 71.98 -0.57 8.04
CA PRO A 291 73.15 -0.93 8.84
C PRO A 291 72.89 -0.74 10.34
N SER A 292 73.22 -1.77 11.12
CA SER A 292 73.25 -1.75 12.59
C SER A 292 71.89 -1.53 13.30
N SER A 293 70.76 -1.91 12.69
CA SER A 293 69.45 -1.91 13.35
C SER A 293 69.34 -2.97 14.48
N ASP A 294 68.84 -2.57 15.66
CA ASP A 294 68.61 -3.47 16.81
C ASP A 294 67.23 -4.14 16.82
N SER A 295 66.31 -3.79 15.92
CA SER A 295 64.98 -4.42 15.83
C SER A 295 64.41 -4.37 14.41
N LEU A 296 64.57 -5.47 13.67
CA LEU A 296 64.01 -5.63 12.34
C LEU A 296 62.64 -6.33 12.34
N ILE A 297 61.76 -5.88 11.46
CA ILE A 297 60.46 -6.49 11.13
C ILE A 297 60.42 -6.76 9.63
N LEU A 298 60.03 -7.98 9.26
CA LEU A 298 59.62 -8.31 7.91
C LEU A 298 58.14 -7.94 7.75
N LYS A 299 57.86 -6.96 6.90
CA LYS A 299 56.52 -6.48 6.56
C LYS A 299 56.16 -7.04 5.19
N PHE A 300 55.13 -7.88 5.09
CA PHE A 300 54.71 -8.47 3.82
C PHE A 300 53.27 -8.16 3.45
N GLY A 301 53.03 -8.06 2.15
CA GLY A 301 51.73 -7.97 1.52
C GLY A 301 51.34 -9.32 0.94
N VAL A 302 50.27 -9.90 1.46
CA VAL A 302 49.57 -10.98 0.75
C VAL A 302 48.88 -10.34 -0.45
N ASN A 303 49.08 -10.93 -1.64
CA ASN A 303 48.37 -10.58 -2.87
C ASN A 303 48.40 -9.07 -3.19
N ARG A 304 49.51 -8.55 -3.73
CA ARG A 304 49.64 -7.12 -4.12
C ARG A 304 49.38 -6.12 -2.97
N TRP A 305 49.70 -6.48 -1.73
CA TRP A 305 49.39 -5.70 -0.52
C TRP A 305 47.89 -5.58 -0.16
N GLU A 306 47.01 -6.45 -0.68
CA GLU A 306 45.60 -6.56 -0.28
C GLU A 306 45.42 -6.78 1.24
N SER A 307 46.38 -7.49 1.87
CA SER A 307 46.46 -7.64 3.33
C SER A 307 47.92 -7.54 3.81
N ILE A 308 48.15 -6.78 4.88
CA ILE A 308 49.50 -6.49 5.40
C ILE A 308 49.74 -7.26 6.71
N GLN A 309 50.86 -7.97 6.79
CA GLN A 309 51.32 -8.63 8.00
C GLN A 309 52.73 -8.18 8.42
N LEU A 310 53.02 -8.28 9.71
CA LEU A 310 54.28 -7.86 10.34
C LEU A 310 54.84 -9.01 11.17
N VAL A 311 56.03 -9.51 10.79
CA VAL A 311 56.74 -10.58 11.50
C VAL A 311 58.04 -10.02 12.04
N SER A 312 58.28 -10.10 13.35
CA SER A 312 59.55 -9.68 13.95
C SER A 312 60.66 -10.66 13.55
N MET A 313 61.81 -10.14 13.13
CA MET A 313 62.99 -10.95 12.80
C MET A 313 63.85 -11.20 14.05
N THR A 314 64.72 -12.20 14.01
CA THR A 314 65.68 -12.54 15.08
C THR A 314 67.08 -12.76 14.52
N LYS A 315 68.13 -12.30 15.21
CA LYS A 315 69.54 -12.50 14.79
C LYS A 315 69.86 -14.00 14.65
N CYS A 316 70.37 -14.41 13.48
CA CYS A 316 70.59 -15.81 13.14
C CYS A 316 71.96 -16.30 13.64
N THR A 317 71.97 -16.98 14.78
CA THR A 317 73.21 -17.40 15.47
C THR A 317 74.10 -18.34 14.63
N GLY A 318 73.51 -19.17 13.76
CA GLY A 318 74.24 -20.09 12.88
C GLY A 318 75.05 -19.43 11.75
N LEU A 319 74.86 -18.12 11.52
CA LEU A 319 75.57 -17.34 10.51
C LEU A 319 76.48 -16.26 11.11
N SER A 320 76.68 -16.27 12.43
CA SER A 320 77.53 -15.32 13.15
C SER A 320 78.95 -15.26 12.53
N ASN A 321 79.40 -14.05 12.19
CA ASN A 321 80.72 -13.75 11.63
C ASN A 321 81.01 -14.30 10.21
N LEU A 322 80.01 -14.77 9.44
CA LEU A 322 80.22 -15.06 8.01
C LEU A 322 80.50 -13.75 7.26
N ASN A 323 81.68 -13.64 6.62
CA ASN A 323 82.12 -12.47 5.83
C ASN A 323 82.13 -11.10 6.55
N GLY A 324 81.89 -11.07 7.87
CA GLY A 324 81.69 -9.83 8.64
C GLY A 324 80.25 -9.31 8.66
N SER A 325 79.31 -10.04 8.05
CA SER A 325 77.88 -9.73 8.00
C SER A 325 77.14 -10.11 9.29
N GLU A 326 76.00 -9.47 9.54
CA GLU A 326 75.04 -9.86 10.59
C GLU A 326 73.69 -10.23 9.96
N TRP A 327 73.41 -11.54 9.94
CA TRP A 327 72.19 -12.09 9.37
C TRP A 327 71.05 -12.15 10.38
N TRP A 328 69.86 -11.77 9.95
CA TRP A 328 68.59 -11.85 10.67
C TRP A 328 67.64 -12.83 9.97
N GLU A 329 66.85 -13.59 10.72
CA GLU A 329 65.87 -14.54 10.16
C GLU A 329 64.43 -14.27 10.58
N ALA A 330 63.48 -14.62 9.72
CA ALA A 330 62.05 -14.72 10.01
C ALA A 330 61.53 -16.08 9.53
N ASN A 331 60.66 -16.72 10.31
CA ASN A 331 60.03 -18.00 9.97
C ASN A 331 58.51 -17.82 9.90
N LEU A 332 57.90 -18.17 8.78
CA LEU A 332 56.47 -18.00 8.52
C LEU A 332 55.92 -19.14 7.67
N THR A 333 54.63 -19.46 7.83
CA THR A 333 53.92 -20.38 6.93
C THR A 333 53.14 -19.57 5.91
N LEU A 334 53.40 -19.81 4.63
CA LEU A 334 52.74 -19.08 3.55
C LEU A 334 51.26 -19.51 3.43
N PRO A 335 50.28 -18.58 3.29
CA PRO A 335 48.88 -18.93 3.06
C PRO A 335 48.68 -19.78 1.79
N ARG A 336 47.63 -20.60 1.73
CA ARG A 336 47.34 -21.50 0.59
C ARG A 336 46.64 -20.82 -0.60
N ASP A 337 46.05 -19.68 -0.31
CA ASP A 337 45.24 -18.78 -1.12
C ASP A 337 46.04 -17.56 -1.64
N MET A 338 47.35 -17.57 -1.39
CA MET A 338 48.26 -16.52 -1.82
C MET A 338 48.78 -16.79 -3.23
N TYR A 339 48.48 -15.89 -4.17
CA TYR A 339 49.00 -15.89 -5.54
C TYR A 339 50.26 -15.04 -5.69
N ARG A 340 50.55 -14.14 -4.73
CA ARG A 340 51.73 -13.25 -4.75
C ARG A 340 52.16 -12.87 -3.33
N PHE A 341 53.47 -12.85 -3.08
CA PHE A 341 54.11 -12.46 -1.82
C PHE A 341 55.12 -11.35 -2.09
N ASP A 342 54.73 -10.10 -1.84
CA ASP A 342 55.60 -8.92 -1.86
C ASP A 342 56.00 -8.57 -0.42
N PHE A 343 57.24 -8.17 -0.16
CA PHE A 343 57.65 -7.78 1.18
C PHE A 343 58.81 -6.78 1.25
N VAL A 344 58.94 -6.15 2.40
CA VAL A 344 60.03 -5.21 2.75
C VAL A 344 60.55 -5.54 4.14
N VAL A 345 61.81 -5.22 4.40
CA VAL A 345 62.39 -5.29 5.75
C VAL A 345 62.41 -3.89 6.32
N MET A 346 61.99 -3.70 7.57
CA MET A 346 61.94 -2.38 8.20
C MET A 346 62.54 -2.39 9.61
N ASP A 347 63.23 -1.30 9.94
CA ASP A 347 63.67 -1.00 11.29
C ASP A 347 62.47 -0.46 12.10
N LYS A 348 62.18 -1.13 13.22
CA LYS A 348 61.04 -0.80 14.09
C LYS A 348 61.20 0.51 14.85
N ALA A 349 62.44 0.92 15.13
CA ALA A 349 62.77 2.08 15.94
C ALA A 349 62.97 3.35 15.10
N THR A 350 63.58 3.22 13.92
CA THR A 350 63.84 4.37 13.01
C THR A 350 62.78 4.54 11.93
N GLY A 351 62.02 3.49 11.59
CA GLY A 351 61.04 3.50 10.50
C GLY A 351 61.67 3.46 9.11
N LEU A 352 63.00 3.28 9.00
CA LEU A 352 63.68 3.04 7.73
C LEU A 352 63.26 1.68 7.16
N VAL A 353 63.21 1.58 5.83
CA VAL A 353 62.72 0.41 5.10
C VAL A 353 63.71 0.05 3.99
N ASP A 354 64.15 -1.20 3.95
CA ASP A 354 64.70 -1.80 2.73
C ASP A 354 63.56 -2.37 1.90
N ASN A 355 63.34 -1.74 0.75
CA ASN A 355 62.38 -2.13 -0.27
C ASN A 355 63.07 -2.56 -1.58
N ASN A 356 64.29 -3.11 -1.49
CA ASN A 356 65.04 -3.65 -2.62
C ASN A 356 65.15 -2.64 -3.78
N HIS A 357 65.75 -1.48 -3.49
CA HIS A 357 65.92 -0.38 -4.43
C HIS A 357 64.61 0.13 -5.08
N SER A 358 63.53 0.25 -4.29
CA SER A 358 62.17 0.62 -4.75
C SER A 358 61.46 -0.43 -5.60
N SER A 359 61.76 -1.72 -5.40
CA SER A 359 61.10 -2.85 -6.04
C SER A 359 61.01 -4.01 -5.04
N ASP A 360 60.01 -3.94 -4.15
CA ASP A 360 59.73 -4.86 -3.03
C ASP A 360 60.24 -6.29 -3.25
N PHE A 361 60.86 -6.90 -2.22
CA PHE A 361 61.33 -8.28 -2.31
C PHE A 361 60.17 -9.23 -2.66
N GLN A 362 60.40 -10.15 -3.59
CA GLN A 362 59.40 -11.12 -4.04
C GLN A 362 59.91 -12.55 -3.87
N LEU A 363 59.00 -13.47 -3.53
CA LEU A 363 59.25 -14.91 -3.58
C LEU A 363 58.45 -15.55 -4.69
N GLU A 364 59.10 -16.41 -5.49
CA GLU A 364 58.43 -17.28 -6.44
C GLU A 364 57.61 -18.33 -5.68
N LEU A 365 56.31 -18.45 -5.99
CA LEU A 365 55.39 -19.34 -5.28
C LEU A 365 55.04 -20.56 -6.13
N LYS A 366 55.11 -21.75 -5.51
CA LYS A 366 54.83 -23.03 -6.16
C LYS A 366 53.52 -23.64 -5.64
N GLY A 367 52.66 -24.07 -6.56
CA GLY A 367 51.31 -24.55 -6.23
C GLY A 367 50.34 -23.45 -5.77
N ALA A 368 50.70 -22.17 -5.98
CA ALA A 368 49.82 -21.05 -5.76
C ALA A 368 48.65 -21.06 -6.77
N PRO A 369 47.41 -20.80 -6.34
CA PRO A 369 46.28 -20.63 -7.25
C PRO A 369 46.41 -19.32 -8.02
N THR A 370 45.82 -19.26 -9.21
CA THR A 370 45.73 -18.01 -10.00
C THR A 370 44.66 -17.06 -9.45
N GLU A 371 44.79 -15.78 -9.78
CA GLU A 371 43.77 -14.75 -9.50
C GLU A 371 42.42 -15.06 -10.15
N GLU A 372 42.42 -15.76 -11.30
CA GLU A 372 41.20 -16.22 -11.97
C GLU A 372 40.56 -17.42 -11.26
N GLU A 373 41.32 -18.42 -10.82
CA GLU A 373 40.79 -19.54 -10.02
C GLU A 373 40.24 -19.09 -8.66
N LEU A 374 40.92 -18.14 -7.99
CA LEU A 374 40.43 -17.54 -6.75
C LEU A 374 39.13 -16.76 -6.96
N LEU A 375 39.03 -15.99 -8.05
CA LEU A 375 37.80 -15.27 -8.40
C LEU A 375 36.66 -16.22 -8.78
N GLU A 376 36.92 -17.25 -9.59
CA GLU A 376 35.93 -18.29 -9.91
C GLU A 376 35.43 -19.01 -8.66
N LYS A 377 36.33 -19.34 -7.73
CA LYS A 377 35.96 -19.95 -6.45
C LYS A 377 35.07 -19.01 -5.63
N ALA A 378 35.45 -17.73 -5.50
CA ALA A 378 34.65 -16.74 -4.77
C ALA A 378 33.27 -16.52 -5.41
N ILE A 379 33.17 -16.53 -6.74
CA ILE A 379 31.89 -16.47 -7.47
C ILE A 379 31.04 -17.72 -7.16
N LYS A 380 31.60 -18.93 -7.27
CA LYS A 380 30.87 -20.19 -6.98
C LYS A 380 30.43 -20.28 -5.52
N GLU A 381 31.20 -19.72 -4.58
CA GLU A 381 30.83 -19.62 -3.16
C GLU A 381 29.72 -18.56 -2.92
N PHE A 382 29.73 -17.44 -3.64
CA PHE A 382 28.64 -16.45 -3.64
C PHE A 382 27.35 -16.99 -4.25
N GLU A 383 27.41 -17.60 -5.45
CA GLU A 383 26.26 -18.19 -6.13
C GLU A 383 25.56 -19.23 -5.24
N LYS A 384 26.34 -20.15 -4.65
CA LYS A 384 25.85 -21.15 -3.69
C LYS A 384 25.24 -20.52 -2.42
N SER A 385 25.70 -19.34 -2.00
CA SER A 385 25.16 -18.61 -0.85
C SER A 385 23.80 -17.97 -1.18
N GLU A 386 23.69 -17.27 -2.32
CA GLU A 386 22.42 -16.74 -2.81
C GLU A 386 21.39 -17.88 -3.06
N GLU A 387 21.80 -19.00 -3.67
CA GLU A 387 20.96 -20.19 -3.85
C GLU A 387 20.48 -20.82 -2.54
N GLN A 388 21.26 -20.73 -1.46
CA GLN A 388 20.85 -21.21 -0.14
C GLN A 388 19.84 -20.23 0.49
N ARG A 389 20.15 -18.93 0.49
CA ARG A 389 19.22 -17.90 0.99
C ARG A 389 17.88 -17.96 0.27
N ASP A 390 17.87 -18.07 -1.05
CA ASP A 390 16.61 -18.04 -1.82
C ASP A 390 15.75 -19.29 -1.57
N ARG A 391 16.38 -20.45 -1.29
CA ARG A 391 15.68 -21.65 -0.79
C ARG A 391 15.14 -21.46 0.64
N ASP A 392 15.90 -20.82 1.53
CA ASP A 392 15.46 -20.56 2.91
C ASP A 392 14.33 -19.51 2.96
N ILE A 393 14.38 -18.49 2.10
CA ILE A 393 13.29 -17.53 1.90
C ILE A 393 12.03 -18.27 1.43
N LEU A 394 12.15 -19.14 0.42
CA LEU A 394 11.00 -19.92 -0.08
C LEU A 394 10.41 -20.86 0.98
N ALA A 395 11.25 -21.46 1.84
CA ALA A 395 10.82 -22.32 2.94
C ALA A 395 10.07 -21.55 4.04
N GLU A 396 10.54 -20.36 4.44
CA GLU A 396 9.83 -19.49 5.37
C GLU A 396 8.53 -18.94 4.74
N MET A 397 8.53 -18.62 3.43
CA MET A 397 7.31 -18.23 2.69
C MET A 397 6.24 -19.33 2.72
N ASP A 398 6.62 -20.60 2.52
CA ASP A 398 5.71 -21.75 2.61
C ASP A 398 5.22 -21.99 4.06
N ARG A 399 6.11 -21.85 5.05
CA ARG A 399 5.76 -21.92 6.49
C ARG A 399 4.72 -20.86 6.87
N LEU A 400 4.86 -19.63 6.38
CA LEU A 400 3.92 -18.53 6.60
C LEU A 400 2.58 -18.77 5.91
N ARG A 401 2.59 -19.25 4.65
CA ARG A 401 1.36 -19.67 3.92
C ARG A 401 0.60 -20.76 4.68
N LYS A 402 1.30 -21.81 5.14
CA LYS A 402 0.70 -22.92 5.90
C LYS A 402 0.10 -22.46 7.23
N ARG A 403 0.76 -21.53 7.93
CA ARG A 403 0.21 -20.88 9.13
C ARG A 403 -1.04 -20.06 8.81
N SER A 404 -0.96 -19.17 7.82
CA SER A 404 -2.05 -18.30 7.39
C SER A 404 -3.28 -19.07 6.93
N ALA A 405 -3.12 -20.18 6.20
CA ALA A 405 -4.23 -21.05 5.82
C ALA A 405 -4.95 -21.69 7.03
N SER A 406 -4.23 -21.98 8.12
CA SER A 406 -4.80 -22.45 9.38
C SER A 406 -5.59 -21.35 10.11
N GLU A 407 -5.02 -20.14 10.17
CA GLU A 407 -5.64 -18.95 10.77
C GLU A 407 -6.89 -18.51 9.98
N ALA A 408 -6.83 -18.51 8.65
CA ALA A 408 -7.96 -18.27 7.74
C ALA A 408 -9.08 -19.31 7.93
N LYS A 409 -8.75 -20.60 8.09
CA LYS A 409 -9.73 -21.66 8.39
C LYS A 409 -10.39 -21.48 9.77
N ALA A 410 -9.66 -20.97 10.75
CA ALA A 410 -10.21 -20.63 12.06
C ALA A 410 -11.14 -19.40 11.99
N ALA A 411 -10.74 -18.35 11.27
CA ALA A 411 -11.55 -17.16 11.04
C ALA A 411 -12.84 -17.46 10.26
N SER A 412 -12.77 -18.27 9.20
CA SER A 412 -13.91 -18.77 8.44
C SER A 412 -14.96 -19.46 9.35
N LYS A 413 -14.50 -20.35 10.25
CA LYS A 413 -15.35 -21.01 11.25
C LYS A 413 -15.95 -20.02 12.27
N ALA A 414 -15.21 -18.99 12.65
CA ALA A 414 -15.69 -17.94 13.56
C ALA A 414 -16.73 -17.02 12.87
N ALA A 415 -16.53 -16.70 11.60
CA ALA A 415 -17.46 -15.91 10.78
C ALA A 415 -18.80 -16.62 10.60
N ARG A 416 -18.81 -17.91 10.21
CA ARG A 416 -20.05 -18.72 10.19
C ARG A 416 -20.81 -18.66 11.52
N LYS A 417 -20.11 -18.83 12.66
CA LYS A 417 -20.74 -18.77 13.99
C LYS A 417 -21.31 -17.37 14.31
N ARG A 418 -20.62 -16.29 13.92
CA ARG A 418 -21.12 -14.91 14.08
C ARG A 418 -22.36 -14.66 13.22
N PHE A 419 -22.32 -15.03 11.95
CA PHE A 419 -23.44 -14.89 11.02
C PHE A 419 -24.68 -15.67 11.48
N GLN A 420 -24.50 -16.93 11.92
CA GLN A 420 -25.58 -17.74 12.49
C GLN A 420 -26.23 -17.11 13.73
N ALA A 421 -25.45 -16.44 14.58
CA ALA A 421 -25.93 -15.78 15.78
C ALA A 421 -26.70 -14.48 15.46
N ALA A 422 -26.11 -13.59 14.65
CA ALA A 422 -26.74 -12.34 14.22
C ALA A 422 -28.07 -12.62 13.50
N ARG A 423 -28.06 -13.52 12.51
CA ARG A 423 -29.27 -13.93 11.79
C ARG A 423 -30.34 -14.54 12.71
N GLN A 424 -29.97 -15.22 13.80
CA GLN A 424 -30.93 -15.70 14.79
C GLN A 424 -31.57 -14.54 15.58
N GLU A 425 -30.79 -13.52 15.92
CA GLU A 425 -31.25 -12.30 16.58
C GLU A 425 -32.17 -11.47 15.66
N ASP A 426 -31.76 -11.25 14.40
CA ASP A 426 -32.55 -10.55 13.37
C ASP A 426 -33.89 -11.25 13.10
N MET A 427 -33.89 -12.57 12.86
CA MET A 427 -35.12 -13.33 12.65
C MET A 427 -36.04 -13.29 13.88
N MET A 428 -35.48 -13.24 15.09
CA MET A 428 -36.26 -13.12 16.32
C MET A 428 -36.86 -11.71 16.46
N ALA A 429 -36.10 -10.66 16.13
CA ALA A 429 -36.58 -9.27 16.11
C ALA A 429 -37.71 -9.07 15.08
N ILE A 430 -37.55 -9.58 13.86
CA ILE A 430 -38.58 -9.55 12.80
C ILE A 430 -39.83 -10.32 13.24
N ALA A 431 -39.66 -11.51 13.83
CA ALA A 431 -40.77 -12.30 14.37
C ALA A 431 -41.50 -11.57 15.51
N THR A 432 -40.78 -10.85 16.38
CA THR A 432 -41.34 -10.04 17.46
C THR A 432 -42.12 -8.84 16.93
N ALA A 433 -41.54 -8.10 15.97
CA ALA A 433 -42.21 -6.97 15.33
C ALA A 433 -43.50 -7.41 14.60
N SER A 434 -43.42 -8.47 13.79
CA SER A 434 -44.56 -9.01 13.05
C SER A 434 -45.67 -9.55 13.96
N ALA A 435 -45.32 -10.29 15.03
CA ALA A 435 -46.30 -10.74 16.01
C ALA A 435 -46.94 -9.57 16.80
N GLY A 436 -46.17 -8.52 17.09
CA GLY A 436 -46.64 -7.29 17.72
C GLY A 436 -47.62 -6.54 16.82
N GLU A 437 -47.26 -6.31 15.55
CA GLU A 437 -48.13 -5.63 14.58
C GLU A 437 -49.41 -6.44 14.34
N ARG A 438 -49.33 -7.75 14.14
CA ARG A 438 -50.51 -8.63 14.04
C ARG A 438 -51.44 -8.51 15.23
N ARG A 439 -50.91 -8.36 16.45
CA ARG A 439 -51.72 -8.14 17.66
C ARG A 439 -52.26 -6.71 17.75
N ALA A 440 -51.55 -5.70 17.27
CA ALA A 440 -52.07 -4.32 17.17
C ALA A 440 -53.23 -4.21 16.15
N GLN A 441 -53.10 -4.88 15.00
CA GLN A 441 -54.14 -4.98 13.98
C GLN A 441 -55.38 -5.70 14.53
N ALA A 442 -55.21 -6.81 15.26
CA ALA A 442 -56.30 -7.46 15.99
C ALA A 442 -57.00 -6.52 17.01
N VAL A 443 -56.26 -5.72 17.77
CA VAL A 443 -56.84 -4.72 18.71
C VAL A 443 -57.63 -3.64 17.96
N LYS A 444 -57.13 -3.17 16.82
CA LYS A 444 -57.82 -2.19 15.95
C LYS A 444 -59.15 -2.74 15.42
N ALA A 445 -59.18 -4.00 14.97
CA ALA A 445 -60.41 -4.70 14.59
C ALA A 445 -61.42 -4.78 15.75
N LEU A 446 -60.97 -5.06 16.98
CA LEU A 446 -61.86 -5.11 18.16
C LEU A 446 -62.43 -3.75 18.57
N ALA A 447 -61.70 -2.66 18.35
CA ALA A 447 -62.24 -1.31 18.56
C ALA A 447 -63.40 -1.02 17.58
N ASN A 448 -63.28 -1.46 16.33
CA ASN A 448 -64.33 -1.33 15.31
C ASN A 448 -65.52 -2.29 15.56
N ALA A 449 -65.26 -3.48 16.10
CA ALA A 449 -66.25 -4.53 16.36
C ALA A 449 -67.43 -4.07 17.24
N SER A 450 -67.22 -3.06 18.09
CA SER A 450 -68.24 -2.54 19.02
C SER A 450 -69.45 -1.88 18.36
N GLN A 451 -69.50 -1.81 17.02
CA GLN A 451 -70.58 -1.20 16.24
C GLN A 451 -71.44 -2.21 15.46
N SER A 452 -71.14 -3.51 15.54
CA SER A 452 -71.91 -4.59 14.91
C SER A 452 -73.29 -4.76 15.58
N MET A 453 -74.37 -4.88 14.79
CA MET A 453 -75.74 -4.91 15.32
C MET A 453 -76.20 -6.32 15.73
N ASP A 454 -76.91 -6.39 16.87
CA ASP A 454 -77.55 -7.62 17.35
C ASP A 454 -78.58 -8.20 16.34
N GLY A 455 -78.58 -9.53 16.19
CA GLY A 455 -79.60 -10.27 15.44
C GLY A 455 -79.32 -10.52 13.95
N ILE A 456 -78.26 -9.93 13.38
CA ILE A 456 -77.86 -10.18 11.97
C ILE A 456 -76.94 -11.42 11.88
N VAL A 457 -75.96 -11.53 12.77
CA VAL A 457 -75.01 -12.65 12.86
C VAL A 457 -75.03 -13.23 14.26
N GLN A 458 -74.89 -14.56 14.38
CA GLN A 458 -74.79 -15.24 15.67
C GLN A 458 -73.83 -16.44 15.59
N TRP A 459 -72.88 -16.51 16.52
CA TRP A 459 -72.02 -17.68 16.72
C TRP A 459 -72.69 -18.68 17.68
N VAL A 460 -72.70 -19.95 17.28
CA VAL A 460 -73.38 -21.02 18.01
C VAL A 460 -72.40 -21.81 18.89
N GLY A 461 -72.81 -22.09 20.14
CA GLY A 461 -72.01 -22.86 21.10
C GLY A 461 -71.18 -22.03 22.08
N GLY A 462 -71.50 -20.74 22.24
CA GLY A 462 -70.83 -19.85 23.19
C GLY A 462 -69.52 -19.28 22.66
N ALA A 463 -68.67 -18.79 23.57
CA ALA A 463 -67.45 -18.05 23.22
C ALA A 463 -66.51 -18.85 22.30
N LEU A 464 -65.95 -18.13 21.32
CA LEU A 464 -64.95 -18.64 20.39
C LEU A 464 -63.63 -18.91 21.13
N ARG A 465 -62.94 -19.99 20.76
CA ARG A 465 -61.63 -20.37 21.34
C ARG A 465 -60.69 -20.85 20.23
N PRO A 466 -59.36 -20.66 20.38
CA PRO A 466 -58.39 -21.10 19.36
C PRO A 466 -58.47 -22.61 19.15
N ALA A 467 -58.13 -23.06 17.93
CA ALA A 467 -58.11 -24.48 17.55
C ALA A 467 -59.43 -25.22 17.85
N SER A 468 -60.58 -24.57 17.56
CA SER A 468 -61.90 -25.18 17.79
C SER A 468 -62.87 -24.88 16.66
N ARG A 469 -63.80 -25.81 16.38
CA ARG A 469 -64.82 -25.66 15.34
C ARG A 469 -66.09 -25.01 15.89
N ARG A 470 -66.69 -24.08 15.15
CA ARG A 470 -67.92 -23.36 15.52
C ARG A 470 -68.82 -23.12 14.32
N LEU A 471 -70.12 -23.16 14.54
CA LEU A 471 -71.13 -22.80 13.53
C LEU A 471 -71.34 -21.27 13.58
N LEU A 472 -71.01 -20.61 12.46
CA LEU A 472 -71.37 -19.23 12.17
C LEU A 472 -72.76 -19.24 11.51
N ALA A 473 -73.69 -18.41 12.00
CA ALA A 473 -75.01 -18.24 11.40
C ALA A 473 -75.28 -16.77 11.05
N TYR A 474 -75.90 -16.53 9.89
CA TYR A 474 -76.27 -15.22 9.34
C TYR A 474 -77.75 -15.21 8.97
N ASN A 475 -78.48 -14.15 9.31
CA ASN A 475 -79.89 -13.98 8.96
C ASN A 475 -80.00 -13.22 7.64
N ARG A 476 -80.12 -13.96 6.53
CA ARG A 476 -80.07 -13.42 5.15
C ARG A 476 -81.07 -12.28 4.90
N LEU A 477 -82.21 -12.30 5.59
CA LEU A 477 -83.27 -11.27 5.47
C LEU A 477 -83.04 -10.01 6.33
N SER A 478 -81.94 -9.92 7.08
CA SER A 478 -81.61 -8.74 7.91
C SER A 478 -80.52 -7.83 7.31
N GLY A 479 -79.99 -8.16 6.13
CA GLY A 479 -78.94 -7.41 5.44
C GLY A 479 -79.19 -7.27 3.93
N PRO A 480 -78.23 -6.69 3.17
CA PRO A 480 -78.35 -6.47 1.72
C PRO A 480 -78.64 -7.74 0.90
N LEU A 481 -78.23 -8.92 1.40
CA LEU A 481 -78.36 -10.22 0.73
C LEU A 481 -79.78 -10.82 0.77
N ALA A 482 -80.79 -10.06 1.21
CA ALA A 482 -82.17 -10.53 1.36
C ALA A 482 -82.81 -11.08 0.06
N GLN A 483 -82.30 -10.70 -1.13
CA GLN A 483 -82.75 -11.23 -2.42
C GLN A 483 -81.83 -12.31 -3.01
N SER A 484 -80.61 -12.48 -2.47
CA SER A 484 -79.61 -13.44 -2.98
C SER A 484 -80.06 -14.89 -2.78
N SER A 485 -79.91 -15.73 -3.79
CA SER A 485 -80.31 -17.16 -3.78
C SER A 485 -79.27 -18.08 -3.14
N ARG A 486 -78.03 -17.60 -3.01
CA ARG A 486 -76.90 -18.22 -2.31
C ARG A 486 -76.30 -17.17 -1.37
N VAL A 487 -75.54 -17.61 -0.37
CA VAL A 487 -74.77 -16.75 0.52
C VAL A 487 -73.43 -17.40 0.79
N PHE A 488 -72.35 -16.65 0.65
CA PHE A 488 -71.01 -17.05 1.06
C PHE A 488 -70.54 -16.16 2.21
N VAL A 489 -69.61 -16.68 3.02
CA VAL A 489 -68.80 -15.87 3.93
C VAL A 489 -67.35 -15.89 3.47
N ASN A 490 -66.78 -14.69 3.39
CA ASN A 490 -65.35 -14.49 3.22
C ASN A 490 -64.79 -14.18 4.60
N ILE A 491 -63.91 -15.05 5.14
CA ILE A 491 -63.40 -14.95 6.51
C ILE A 491 -61.87 -14.99 6.55
N GLY A 492 -61.29 -14.16 7.42
CA GLY A 492 -59.87 -14.07 7.72
C GLY A 492 -59.61 -13.77 9.19
N THR A 493 -58.35 -13.56 9.57
CA THR A 493 -57.94 -13.34 10.98
C THR A 493 -57.31 -11.98 11.20
N ASP A 494 -57.36 -11.48 12.44
CA ASP A 494 -56.54 -10.38 12.97
C ASP A 494 -56.48 -9.10 12.09
N ASN A 495 -57.66 -8.55 11.71
CA ASN A 495 -57.84 -7.44 10.75
C ASN A 495 -57.27 -7.72 9.34
N TRP A 496 -57.68 -8.85 8.75
CA TRP A 496 -57.25 -9.35 7.43
C TRP A 496 -55.73 -9.48 7.27
N TRP A 497 -55.02 -9.84 8.36
CA TRP A 497 -53.57 -9.97 8.39
C TRP A 497 -53.02 -10.99 7.36
N GLU A 498 -53.76 -12.07 7.14
CA GLU A 498 -53.46 -13.09 6.15
C GLU A 498 -54.34 -12.83 4.92
N GLN A 499 -53.70 -12.62 3.75
CA GLN A 499 -54.40 -12.24 2.51
C GLN A 499 -55.28 -13.37 1.94
N GLU A 500 -54.95 -14.62 2.26
CA GLU A 500 -55.76 -15.80 1.93
C GLU A 500 -57.04 -15.83 2.78
N LYS A 501 -58.15 -15.38 2.18
CA LYS A 501 -59.48 -15.47 2.78
C LYS A 501 -60.07 -16.86 2.52
N GLN A 502 -60.68 -17.47 3.53
CA GLN A 502 -61.53 -18.63 3.29
C GLN A 502 -62.88 -18.14 2.77
N ILE A 503 -63.27 -18.59 1.57
CA ILE A 503 -64.57 -18.33 0.95
C ILE A 503 -65.40 -19.60 1.09
N LEU A 504 -66.51 -19.53 1.82
CA LEU A 504 -67.31 -20.70 2.18
C LEU A 504 -68.80 -20.43 1.96
N GLU A 505 -69.47 -21.30 1.21
CA GLU A 505 -70.93 -21.24 1.04
C GLU A 505 -71.64 -21.60 2.35
N LEU A 506 -72.70 -20.88 2.68
CA LEU A 506 -73.56 -21.18 3.82
C LEU A 506 -74.71 -22.09 3.38
N GLU A 507 -75.09 -23.02 4.25
CA GLU A 507 -76.28 -23.85 4.06
C GLU A 507 -77.47 -23.24 4.81
N ARG A 508 -78.67 -23.32 4.22
CA ARG A 508 -79.91 -22.82 4.82
C ARG A 508 -80.36 -23.71 5.99
N LEU A 509 -80.34 -23.18 7.20
CA LEU A 509 -80.61 -23.94 8.43
C LEU A 509 -82.11 -24.24 8.59
N GLY A 510 -82.46 -25.49 8.88
CA GLY A 510 -83.84 -25.90 9.09
C GLY A 510 -84.41 -25.36 10.41
N GLN A 511 -85.74 -25.20 10.50
CA GLN A 511 -86.41 -24.69 11.71
C GLN A 511 -86.06 -25.49 12.99
N LYS A 512 -85.80 -26.80 12.87
CA LYS A 512 -85.31 -27.64 13.97
C LYS A 512 -83.92 -27.21 14.46
N GLU A 513 -83.04 -26.81 13.55
CA GLU A 513 -81.66 -26.43 13.82
C GLU A 513 -81.59 -25.00 14.37
N VAL A 514 -82.34 -24.07 13.77
CA VAL A 514 -82.58 -22.72 14.30
C VAL A 514 -83.02 -22.78 15.76
N THR A 515 -83.96 -23.69 16.08
CA THR A 515 -84.43 -23.90 17.46
C THR A 515 -83.38 -24.56 18.35
N LYS A 516 -82.74 -25.65 17.90
CA LYS A 516 -81.66 -26.38 18.60
C LYS A 516 -80.46 -25.49 18.95
N HIS A 517 -80.17 -24.51 18.10
CA HIS A 517 -79.01 -23.63 18.22
C HIS A 517 -79.33 -22.25 18.84
N GLY A 518 -80.58 -22.01 19.25
CA GLY A 518 -80.98 -20.78 19.94
C GLY A 518 -80.95 -19.52 19.05
N LEU A 519 -81.12 -19.69 17.74
CA LEU A 519 -81.05 -18.60 16.77
C LEU A 519 -82.35 -17.79 16.76
N GLY A 520 -82.24 -16.48 17.02
CA GLY A 520 -83.37 -15.56 17.07
C GLY A 520 -84.20 -15.67 18.36
N ALA A 521 -83.59 -15.50 19.53
CA ALA A 521 -84.36 -15.32 20.79
C ALA A 521 -85.07 -13.95 20.87
N ALA A 522 -84.61 -12.95 20.12
CA ALA A 522 -85.24 -11.64 19.98
C ALA A 522 -86.45 -11.66 19.01
N ALA A 523 -87.37 -10.69 19.16
CA ALA A 523 -88.63 -10.65 18.43
C ALA A 523 -88.51 -9.94 17.07
N GLY A 524 -88.89 -10.63 15.99
CA GLY A 524 -88.93 -10.11 14.62
C GLY A 524 -89.47 -11.17 13.63
N PRO A 525 -90.33 -10.80 12.65
CA PRO A 525 -91.07 -11.78 11.85
C PRO A 525 -90.45 -12.14 10.49
N GLN A 526 -89.14 -12.44 10.42
CA GLN A 526 -88.54 -13.23 9.34
C GLN A 526 -87.21 -13.83 9.81
N ARG A 527 -86.99 -15.14 9.59
CA ARG A 527 -85.92 -15.95 10.20
C ARG A 527 -85.26 -16.87 9.20
N ASP A 528 -84.75 -16.31 8.11
CA ASP A 528 -84.03 -17.10 7.09
C ASP A 528 -82.55 -17.18 7.48
N TRP A 529 -82.26 -18.07 8.44
CA TRP A 529 -80.92 -18.31 8.93
C TRP A 529 -80.16 -19.27 8.01
N TRP A 530 -78.97 -18.86 7.62
CA TRP A 530 -78.00 -19.64 6.86
C TRP A 530 -76.74 -19.80 7.72
N GLY A 531 -75.96 -20.87 7.56
CA GLY A 531 -74.76 -21.06 8.38
C GLY A 531 -73.75 -22.05 7.85
N VAL A 532 -72.54 -21.99 8.40
CA VAL A 532 -71.39 -22.81 8.02
C VAL A 532 -70.47 -23.09 9.21
N TRP A 533 -69.81 -24.26 9.21
CA TRP A 533 -68.87 -24.66 10.27
C TRP A 533 -67.46 -24.15 9.97
N ILE A 534 -67.02 -23.14 10.72
CA ILE A 534 -65.69 -22.54 10.67
C ILE A 534 -64.75 -23.25 11.65
N ASP A 535 -63.55 -23.59 11.19
CA ASP A 535 -62.45 -24.07 12.02
C ASP A 535 -61.55 -22.90 12.42
N ILE A 536 -61.50 -22.57 13.72
CA ILE A 536 -60.87 -21.34 14.23
C ILE A 536 -59.35 -21.55 14.38
N PRO A 537 -58.50 -20.76 13.69
CA PRO A 537 -57.05 -20.91 13.76
C PRO A 537 -56.49 -20.77 15.19
N ALA A 538 -55.46 -21.56 15.51
CA ALA A 538 -54.82 -21.57 16.83
C ALA A 538 -54.12 -20.25 17.19
N THR A 539 -53.74 -19.45 16.18
CA THR A 539 -52.98 -18.20 16.30
C THR A 539 -53.86 -16.95 16.43
N ALA A 540 -55.13 -17.02 16.01
CA ALA A 540 -56.01 -15.86 15.89
C ALA A 540 -56.38 -15.25 17.25
N ALA A 541 -56.47 -13.92 17.30
CA ALA A 541 -57.14 -13.16 18.35
C ALA A 541 -58.50 -12.62 17.89
N VAL A 542 -58.68 -12.40 16.60
CA VAL A 542 -59.94 -11.93 15.99
C VAL A 542 -60.24 -12.70 14.72
N LEU A 543 -61.52 -12.98 14.48
CA LEU A 543 -62.05 -13.31 13.16
C LEU A 543 -62.71 -12.08 12.56
N ASN A 544 -62.42 -11.78 11.30
CA ASN A 544 -63.04 -10.71 10.52
C ASN A 544 -63.64 -11.32 9.27
N TYR A 545 -64.87 -10.96 8.95
CA TYR A 545 -65.63 -11.57 7.87
C TYR A 545 -66.68 -10.64 7.28
N VAL A 546 -67.05 -10.95 6.03
CA VAL A 546 -68.11 -10.30 5.26
C VAL A 546 -68.88 -11.37 4.49
N PHE A 547 -70.12 -11.07 4.10
CA PHE A 547 -70.94 -11.99 3.32
C PHE A 547 -71.13 -11.48 1.89
N GLU A 548 -71.23 -12.39 0.92
CA GLU A 548 -71.48 -12.10 -0.50
C GLU A 548 -72.54 -13.04 -1.09
N ASP A 549 -73.05 -12.71 -2.28
CA ASP A 549 -74.01 -13.52 -3.03
C ASP A 549 -73.39 -14.67 -3.85
N GLY A 550 -72.06 -14.73 -3.96
CA GLY A 550 -71.30 -15.69 -4.78
C GLY A 550 -71.08 -15.27 -6.24
N ASN A 551 -71.64 -14.13 -6.67
CA ASN A 551 -71.27 -13.42 -7.90
C ASN A 551 -70.36 -12.22 -7.62
N GLN A 552 -70.25 -11.80 -6.35
CA GLN A 552 -69.55 -10.61 -5.87
C GLN A 552 -70.22 -9.28 -6.28
N GLU A 553 -71.51 -9.33 -6.65
CA GLU A 553 -72.30 -8.16 -7.02
C GLU A 553 -72.90 -7.47 -5.78
N VAL A 554 -73.40 -8.25 -4.82
CA VAL A 554 -73.95 -7.77 -3.54
C VAL A 554 -73.14 -8.29 -2.35
N TRP A 555 -72.84 -7.39 -1.42
CA TRP A 555 -72.06 -7.65 -0.22
C TRP A 555 -72.78 -7.17 1.05
N ASP A 556 -72.66 -7.92 2.14
CA ASP A 556 -72.87 -7.42 3.50
C ASP A 556 -71.52 -7.33 4.23
N ASN A 557 -70.98 -6.12 4.26
CA ASN A 557 -69.73 -5.78 4.92
C ASN A 557 -69.96 -4.91 6.18
N ASN A 558 -71.11 -5.05 6.83
CA ASN A 558 -71.46 -4.29 8.05
C ASN A 558 -71.27 -2.75 7.86
N LYS A 559 -71.75 -2.21 6.72
CA LYS A 559 -71.63 -0.78 6.35
C LYS A 559 -70.17 -0.29 6.23
N ASN A 560 -69.32 -1.07 5.54
CA ASN A 560 -67.87 -0.85 5.39
C ASN A 560 -67.05 -0.92 6.71
N MET A 561 -67.60 -1.54 7.77
CA MET A 561 -66.89 -1.75 9.05
C MET A 561 -66.45 -3.21 9.27
N ASP A 562 -66.88 -4.12 8.39
CA ASP A 562 -66.78 -5.59 8.47
C ASP A 562 -67.38 -6.20 9.76
N PHE A 563 -67.74 -7.48 9.70
CA PHE A 563 -68.12 -8.21 10.90
C PHE A 563 -66.87 -8.74 11.61
N HIS A 564 -66.85 -8.66 12.93
CA HIS A 564 -65.69 -8.92 13.75
C HIS A 564 -66.07 -9.74 14.98
N THR A 565 -65.22 -10.67 15.42
CA THR A 565 -65.46 -11.43 16.67
C THR A 565 -64.17 -11.80 17.39
N ALA A 566 -64.13 -11.51 18.69
CA ALA A 566 -63.00 -11.83 19.57
C ALA A 566 -62.88 -13.34 19.85
N ILE A 567 -61.63 -13.82 19.91
CA ILE A 567 -61.29 -15.15 20.40
C ILE A 567 -60.99 -15.09 21.91
N GLN A 568 -61.66 -15.91 22.71
CA GLN A 568 -61.41 -15.99 24.15
C GLN A 568 -60.13 -16.79 24.44
N GLY A 569 -59.13 -16.12 25.04
CA GLY A 569 -57.84 -16.72 25.37
C GLY A 569 -56.98 -17.03 24.14
N PRO A 570 -56.62 -16.01 23.33
CA PRO A 570 -55.81 -16.20 22.13
C PRO A 570 -54.38 -16.59 22.47
N LEU A 571 -53.64 -17.10 21.48
CA LEU A 571 -52.25 -17.52 21.67
C LEU A 571 -51.38 -16.36 22.23
N PRO A 572 -50.65 -16.57 23.35
CA PRO A 572 -49.73 -15.58 23.90
C PRO A 572 -48.70 -15.11 22.87
N ILE A 573 -48.33 -13.83 22.93
CA ILE A 573 -47.48 -13.20 21.92
C ILE A 573 -46.13 -13.92 21.76
N ASP A 574 -45.48 -14.33 22.84
CA ASP A 574 -44.21 -15.06 22.82
C ASP A 574 -44.28 -16.37 22.01
N LYS A 575 -45.43 -17.07 22.06
CA LYS A 575 -45.66 -18.29 21.27
C LYS A 575 -45.96 -17.97 19.81
N LEU A 576 -46.60 -16.84 19.53
CA LEU A 576 -46.79 -16.34 18.16
C LEU A 576 -45.45 -15.89 17.54
N VAL A 577 -44.55 -15.28 18.32
CA VAL A 577 -43.17 -14.98 17.92
C VAL A 577 -42.43 -16.26 17.52
N LEU A 578 -42.42 -17.28 18.39
CA LEU A 578 -41.73 -18.55 18.09
C LEU A 578 -42.26 -19.24 16.81
N LEU A 579 -43.58 -19.28 16.60
CA LEU A 579 -44.16 -19.82 15.37
C LEU A 579 -43.79 -18.99 14.13
N THR A 580 -43.70 -17.66 14.26
CA THR A 580 -43.31 -16.76 13.18
C THR A 580 -41.82 -16.93 12.85
N TYR A 581 -40.97 -17.05 13.87
CA TYR A 581 -39.54 -17.34 13.74
C TYR A 581 -39.29 -18.67 13.02
N ASP A 582 -39.95 -19.78 13.40
CA ASP A 582 -39.77 -21.06 12.72
C ASP A 582 -40.30 -21.04 11.26
N LYS A 583 -41.30 -20.22 10.94
CA LYS A 583 -41.73 -19.96 9.56
C LYS A 583 -40.65 -19.21 8.75
N LEU A 584 -40.14 -18.09 9.26
CA LEU A 584 -39.06 -17.31 8.61
C LEU A 584 -37.79 -18.16 8.40
N ARG A 585 -37.41 -18.93 9.43
CA ARG A 585 -36.27 -19.85 9.43
C ARG A 585 -36.43 -21.02 8.45
N THR A 586 -37.65 -21.41 8.11
CA THR A 586 -37.89 -22.47 7.11
C THR A 586 -37.96 -21.96 5.68
N GLN A 587 -38.37 -20.70 5.47
CA GLN A 587 -38.44 -20.06 4.15
C GLN A 587 -37.07 -19.60 3.62
N SER A 588 -36.14 -19.15 4.49
CA SER A 588 -34.91 -18.44 4.06
C SER A 588 -33.69 -19.34 3.76
N LYS A 589 -33.83 -20.66 3.94
CA LYS A 589 -32.73 -21.65 4.09
C LYS A 589 -31.62 -21.65 3.02
N GLU A 590 -31.93 -21.31 1.78
CA GLU A 590 -30.99 -21.45 0.65
C GLU A 590 -30.10 -20.20 0.51
N ASN A 591 -30.73 -19.03 0.44
CA ASN A 591 -30.03 -17.73 0.48
C ASN A 591 -29.23 -17.55 1.77
N ASP A 592 -29.74 -18.03 2.91
CA ASP A 592 -29.04 -18.01 4.20
C ASP A 592 -27.70 -18.76 4.16
N ARG A 593 -27.65 -19.92 3.47
CA ARG A 593 -26.42 -20.72 3.34
C ARG A 593 -25.40 -20.04 2.46
N LEU A 594 -25.85 -19.49 1.32
CA LEU A 594 -25.00 -18.77 0.39
C LEU A 594 -24.32 -17.58 1.10
N ARG A 595 -25.08 -16.81 1.88
CA ARG A 595 -24.57 -15.70 2.71
C ARG A 595 -23.66 -16.16 3.86
N GLU A 596 -23.99 -17.27 4.53
CA GLU A 596 -23.12 -17.83 5.57
C GLU A 596 -21.75 -18.25 5.00
N ASP A 597 -21.73 -18.86 3.81
CA ASP A 597 -20.51 -19.29 3.13
C ASP A 597 -19.73 -18.12 2.52
N GLN A 598 -20.40 -17.11 1.97
CA GLN A 598 -19.80 -15.85 1.52
C GLN A 598 -19.07 -15.13 2.68
N ALA A 599 -19.73 -14.93 3.82
CA ALA A 599 -19.12 -14.33 5.00
C ALA A 599 -17.93 -15.17 5.54
N ALA A 600 -18.02 -16.49 5.40
CA ALA A 600 -16.95 -17.41 5.76
C ALA A 600 -15.75 -17.42 4.80
N GLN A 601 -15.98 -17.07 3.53
CA GLN A 601 -14.94 -16.89 2.51
C GLN A 601 -14.23 -15.54 2.68
N GLY A 602 -14.98 -14.43 2.80
CA GLY A 602 -14.40 -13.10 3.01
C GLY A 602 -13.49 -13.01 4.24
N ALA A 603 -13.93 -13.60 5.36
CA ALA A 603 -13.13 -13.68 6.59
C ALA A 603 -11.85 -14.52 6.45
N ALA A 604 -11.80 -15.49 5.54
CA ALA A 604 -10.58 -16.21 5.19
C ALA A 604 -9.69 -15.40 4.25
N GLN A 605 -10.28 -14.78 3.22
CA GLN A 605 -9.58 -13.99 2.21
C GLN A 605 -8.86 -12.78 2.83
N LYS A 606 -9.46 -12.07 3.80
CA LYS A 606 -8.82 -10.95 4.52
C LYS A 606 -7.49 -11.35 5.18
N ILE A 607 -7.41 -12.57 5.76
CA ILE A 607 -6.17 -13.08 6.38
C ILE A 607 -5.13 -13.50 5.32
N LEU A 608 -5.57 -14.11 4.22
CA LEU A 608 -4.67 -14.49 3.12
C LEU A 608 -4.06 -13.24 2.46
N LEU A 609 -4.87 -12.25 2.08
CA LEU A 609 -4.42 -10.98 1.50
C LEU A 609 -3.43 -10.24 2.43
N LYS A 610 -3.75 -10.10 3.72
CA LYS A 610 -2.84 -9.49 4.71
C LYS A 610 -1.51 -10.24 4.80
N THR A 611 -1.53 -11.57 4.71
CA THR A 611 -0.31 -12.39 4.69
C THR A 611 0.51 -12.16 3.41
N GLU A 612 -0.12 -12.13 2.24
CA GLU A 612 0.58 -11.97 0.96
C GLU A 612 1.17 -10.56 0.81
N SER A 613 0.44 -9.51 1.22
CA SER A 613 0.95 -8.14 1.26
C SER A 613 2.12 -7.97 2.24
N PHE A 614 2.06 -8.58 3.44
CA PHE A 614 3.21 -8.66 4.35
C PHE A 614 4.41 -9.40 3.72
N MET A 615 4.16 -10.57 3.11
CA MET A 615 5.19 -11.38 2.47
C MET A 615 5.87 -10.67 1.31
N ARG A 616 5.13 -9.84 0.55
CA ARG A 616 5.67 -9.02 -0.54
C ARG A 616 6.61 -7.93 -0.02
N ARG A 617 6.21 -7.19 1.04
CA ARG A 617 7.06 -6.20 1.74
C ARG A 617 8.32 -6.87 2.29
N TRP A 618 8.17 -8.01 2.95
CA TRP A 618 9.28 -8.77 3.52
C TRP A 618 10.27 -9.28 2.46
N LYS A 619 9.77 -9.88 1.36
CA LYS A 619 10.61 -10.37 0.26
C LYS A 619 11.39 -9.22 -0.41
N ALA A 620 10.75 -8.09 -0.67
CA ALA A 620 11.41 -6.92 -1.25
C ALA A 620 12.56 -6.41 -0.36
N GLN A 621 12.37 -6.45 0.97
CA GLN A 621 13.46 -6.14 1.91
C GLN A 621 14.62 -7.15 1.79
N GLN A 622 14.36 -8.45 1.57
CA GLN A 622 15.42 -9.47 1.51
C GLN A 622 16.39 -9.28 0.31
N GLU A 623 16.04 -8.50 -0.72
CA GLU A 623 16.98 -8.16 -1.82
C GLU A 623 18.22 -7.40 -1.34
N PHE A 624 18.10 -6.65 -0.23
CA PHE A 624 19.16 -5.78 0.28
C PHE A 624 19.39 -5.83 1.79
N LEU A 625 18.47 -6.39 2.58
CA LEU A 625 18.57 -6.55 4.03
C LEU A 625 17.89 -7.84 4.52
N TYR A 626 18.68 -8.80 4.99
CA TYR A 626 18.21 -10.02 5.63
C TYR A 626 19.02 -10.38 6.88
N THR A 627 18.60 -11.40 7.61
CA THR A 627 19.32 -11.94 8.77
C THR A 627 19.56 -13.44 8.64
N ASN A 628 20.56 -13.95 9.34
CA ASN A 628 20.72 -15.38 9.57
C ASN A 628 20.60 -15.68 11.08
N PRO A 629 19.57 -16.44 11.52
CA PRO A 629 18.43 -16.94 10.75
C PRO A 629 17.50 -15.84 10.21
N LEU A 630 16.76 -16.13 9.12
CA LEU A 630 15.76 -15.23 8.49
C LEU A 630 14.63 -14.80 9.43
N ARG A 631 14.41 -15.57 10.50
CA ARG A 631 13.66 -15.17 11.69
C ARG A 631 14.62 -15.16 12.88
N PRO A 632 15.12 -13.98 13.29
CA PRO A 632 15.82 -13.78 14.55
C PRO A 632 15.08 -14.43 15.72
N LYS A 633 15.81 -14.96 16.71
CA LYS A 633 15.21 -15.59 17.90
C LYS A 633 15.65 -14.85 19.17
N ALA A 634 14.73 -14.72 20.11
CA ALA A 634 14.99 -14.02 21.36
C ALA A 634 15.94 -14.84 22.24
N GLY A 635 17.08 -14.25 22.61
CA GLY A 635 18.15 -14.90 23.36
C GLY A 635 19.15 -15.70 22.51
N SER A 636 19.34 -15.36 21.23
CA SER A 636 20.38 -15.94 20.37
C SER A 636 21.15 -14.89 19.58
N THR A 637 22.41 -15.22 19.26
CA THR A 637 23.22 -14.56 18.23
C THR A 637 22.50 -14.55 16.87
N VAL A 638 22.58 -13.45 16.14
CA VAL A 638 22.02 -13.26 14.80
C VAL A 638 23.03 -12.51 13.93
N GLU A 639 23.22 -12.97 12.69
CA GLU A 639 23.97 -12.23 11.68
C GLU A 639 23.02 -11.30 10.91
N ILE A 640 23.45 -10.08 10.64
CA ILE A 640 22.74 -9.07 9.82
C ILE A 640 23.50 -8.91 8.51
N TYR A 641 22.81 -9.09 7.37
CA TYR A 641 23.37 -8.95 6.04
C TYR A 641 22.74 -7.76 5.31
N TYR A 642 23.56 -6.80 4.88
CA TYR A 642 23.14 -5.57 4.20
C TYR A 642 23.91 -5.32 2.90
N ARG A 643 23.23 -4.95 1.81
CA ARG A 643 23.80 -4.76 0.45
C ARG A 643 23.75 -3.27 0.05
N PRO A 644 24.77 -2.45 0.39
CA PRO A 644 24.72 -1.00 0.20
C PRO A 644 24.53 -0.56 -1.27
N ASP A 645 24.95 -1.38 -2.25
CA ASP A 645 24.81 -1.10 -3.69
C ASP A 645 23.37 -0.88 -4.19
N LEU A 646 22.37 -1.33 -3.43
CA LEU A 646 20.95 -1.14 -3.75
C LEU A 646 20.31 0.04 -2.98
N THR A 647 21.08 0.76 -2.18
CA THR A 647 20.57 1.75 -1.20
C THR A 647 21.22 3.15 -1.38
N VAL A 648 20.90 4.08 -0.47
CA VAL A 648 21.54 5.41 -0.40
C VAL A 648 23.02 5.36 0.06
N LEU A 649 23.50 4.24 0.60
CA LEU A 649 24.90 4.02 0.99
C LEU A 649 25.76 3.38 -0.12
N ARG A 650 25.23 3.35 -1.35
CA ARG A 650 25.96 2.84 -2.52
C ARG A 650 27.30 3.56 -2.73
N GLY A 651 28.37 2.77 -2.88
CA GLY A 651 29.73 3.29 -3.13
C GLY A 651 30.40 3.96 -1.92
N ARG A 652 29.87 3.78 -0.70
CA ARG A 652 30.55 4.22 0.53
C ARG A 652 31.69 3.24 0.87
N PRO A 653 32.85 3.73 1.35
CA PRO A 653 34.02 2.90 1.59
C PRO A 653 33.86 2.01 2.83
N GLU A 654 33.07 2.46 3.80
CA GLU A 654 32.76 1.76 5.04
C GLU A 654 31.27 1.89 5.32
N VAL A 655 30.68 0.89 5.96
CA VAL A 655 29.29 0.90 6.41
C VAL A 655 29.23 0.37 7.83
N TYR A 656 28.40 1.01 8.65
CA TYR A 656 28.15 0.67 10.04
C TYR A 656 26.67 0.34 10.19
N VAL A 657 26.34 -0.62 11.06
CA VAL A 657 24.96 -0.85 11.53
C VAL A 657 24.84 -0.49 13.00
N ARG A 658 23.80 0.25 13.36
CA ARG A 658 23.41 0.53 14.74
C ARG A 658 21.97 0.09 14.95
N GLY A 659 21.61 -0.24 16.19
CA GLY A 659 20.25 -0.70 16.46
C GLY A 659 19.88 -0.84 17.92
N SER A 660 18.60 -1.12 18.11
CA SER A 660 17.97 -1.41 19.39
C SER A 660 16.89 -2.49 19.15
N PHE A 661 16.04 -2.69 20.14
CA PHE A 661 14.96 -3.67 20.11
C PHE A 661 13.66 -3.03 20.60
N ASN A 662 12.55 -3.63 20.21
CA ASN A 662 11.20 -3.28 20.67
C ASN A 662 10.80 -1.84 20.33
N ARG A 663 11.00 -1.43 19.06
CA ARG A 663 10.74 -0.08 18.52
C ARG A 663 11.54 0.99 19.28
N TRP A 664 12.83 0.75 19.46
CA TRP A 664 13.77 1.55 20.27
C TRP A 664 13.40 1.72 21.76
N ARG A 665 12.38 1.01 22.28
CA ARG A 665 12.01 1.07 23.71
C ARG A 665 12.92 0.24 24.62
N SER A 666 13.78 -0.63 24.07
CA SER A 666 14.75 -1.38 24.87
C SER A 666 15.88 -0.50 25.37
N SER A 667 16.25 -0.65 26.66
CA SER A 667 17.49 -0.10 27.21
C SER A 667 18.74 -0.80 26.66
N VAL A 668 18.59 -1.96 26.02
CA VAL A 668 19.65 -2.62 25.27
C VAL A 668 19.66 -2.08 23.84
N CYS A 669 20.72 -1.37 23.50
CA CYS A 669 21.08 -0.99 22.13
C CYS A 669 22.53 -1.41 21.87
N PHE A 670 22.88 -1.61 20.60
CA PHE A 670 24.27 -1.85 20.20
C PHE A 670 24.84 -0.61 19.51
N THR A 671 26.05 -0.24 19.94
CA THR A 671 26.84 0.85 19.33
C THR A 671 27.15 0.54 17.86
N PRO A 672 27.41 1.55 17.00
CA PRO A 672 27.66 1.33 15.57
C PRO A 672 28.75 0.27 15.31
N ILE A 673 28.33 -0.88 14.77
CA ILE A 673 29.20 -2.01 14.40
C ILE A 673 29.61 -1.81 12.94
N ARG A 674 30.91 -1.72 12.67
CA ARG A 674 31.44 -1.75 11.30
C ARG A 674 31.05 -3.08 10.64
N MET A 675 30.45 -3.04 9.47
CA MET A 675 30.09 -4.24 8.72
C MET A 675 31.27 -4.75 7.90
N GLU A 676 31.44 -6.06 7.85
CA GLU A 676 32.53 -6.76 7.17
C GLU A 676 32.08 -7.30 5.81
N PRO A 677 32.89 -7.20 4.73
CA PRO A 677 32.56 -7.88 3.47
C PRO A 677 32.44 -9.39 3.64
N VAL A 678 31.37 -10.00 3.10
CA VAL A 678 31.19 -11.47 3.11
C VAL A 678 32.15 -12.15 2.13
N HIS A 679 32.58 -11.45 1.07
CA HIS A 679 33.49 -11.94 0.05
C HIS A 679 34.68 -10.98 -0.13
N SER A 680 35.85 -11.54 -0.44
CA SER A 680 37.11 -10.81 -0.62
C SER A 680 37.09 -9.77 -1.75
N SER A 681 36.16 -9.88 -2.69
CA SER A 681 35.95 -8.90 -3.77
C SER A 681 35.40 -7.55 -3.30
N GLY A 682 34.92 -7.45 -2.05
CA GLY A 682 34.30 -6.23 -1.52
C GLY A 682 32.91 -5.90 -2.10
N VAL A 683 32.39 -6.72 -3.01
CA VAL A 683 31.10 -6.52 -3.70
C VAL A 683 30.05 -7.49 -3.15
N GLY A 684 28.85 -6.99 -2.87
CA GLY A 684 27.70 -7.81 -2.45
C GLY A 684 27.17 -7.43 -1.07
N PHE A 685 26.99 -8.42 -0.20
CA PHE A 685 26.56 -8.18 1.18
C PHE A 685 27.74 -7.89 2.11
N LEU A 686 27.50 -6.99 3.05
CA LEU A 686 28.28 -6.78 4.26
C LEU A 686 27.56 -7.44 5.44
N ARG A 687 28.31 -7.99 6.39
CA ARG A 687 27.82 -8.72 7.57
C ARG A 687 28.15 -7.96 8.85
N ALA A 688 27.22 -7.99 9.82
CA ALA A 688 27.50 -7.74 11.23
C ALA A 688 26.90 -8.86 12.10
N VAL A 689 27.31 -8.97 13.36
CA VAL A 689 26.81 -9.99 14.30
C VAL A 689 26.31 -9.31 15.57
N VAL A 690 25.11 -9.68 16.03
CA VAL A 690 24.40 -9.04 17.15
C VAL A 690 23.78 -10.11 18.05
N GLU A 691 23.83 -9.90 19.37
CA GLU A 691 23.08 -10.70 20.35
C GLU A 691 21.67 -10.14 20.52
N VAL A 692 20.65 -10.98 20.35
CA VAL A 692 19.24 -10.58 20.48
C VAL A 692 18.74 -10.88 21.90
N PRO A 693 18.22 -9.89 22.66
CA PRO A 693 17.69 -10.11 24.02
C PRO A 693 16.50 -11.07 24.10
N LYS A 694 16.20 -11.59 25.30
CA LYS A 694 15.14 -12.61 25.53
C LYS A 694 13.72 -12.03 25.58
N GLU A 695 13.64 -10.72 25.71
CA GLU A 695 12.46 -9.86 25.70
C GLU A 695 12.23 -9.17 24.35
N ALA A 696 13.16 -9.33 23.39
CA ALA A 696 13.04 -8.76 22.05
C ALA A 696 11.96 -9.45 21.23
N HIS A 697 11.05 -8.68 20.65
CA HIS A 697 10.02 -9.11 19.70
C HIS A 697 10.17 -8.42 18.32
N VAL A 698 10.96 -7.34 18.25
CA VAL A 698 11.45 -6.74 17.00
C VAL A 698 12.85 -6.19 17.23
N MET A 699 13.70 -6.25 16.20
CA MET A 699 15.02 -5.62 16.14
C MET A 699 14.95 -4.44 15.17
N ASP A 700 15.46 -3.28 15.60
CA ASP A 700 15.36 -2.00 14.90
C ASP A 700 16.75 -1.57 14.41
N LEU A 701 16.93 -1.37 13.10
CA LEU A 701 18.23 -1.15 12.46
C LEU A 701 18.29 0.16 11.67
N VAL A 702 19.46 0.82 11.74
CA VAL A 702 19.86 1.94 10.88
C VAL A 702 21.30 1.72 10.43
N PHE A 703 21.59 2.05 9.17
CA PHE A 703 22.92 1.94 8.58
C PHE A 703 23.52 3.33 8.34
N SER A 704 24.85 3.45 8.37
CA SER A 704 25.58 4.72 8.18
C SER A 704 26.94 4.52 7.51
N ASP A 705 27.48 5.57 6.88
CA ASP A 705 28.85 5.56 6.32
C ASP A 705 29.95 5.96 7.33
N THR A 706 29.58 6.15 8.60
CA THR A 706 30.49 6.40 9.73
C THR A 706 29.97 5.73 11.01
N GLY A 707 30.87 5.47 11.95
CA GLY A 707 30.54 5.09 13.32
C GLY A 707 30.10 6.26 14.21
N ASP A 708 30.23 7.50 13.74
CA ASP A 708 29.81 8.69 14.49
C ASP A 708 28.28 8.83 14.59
N LEU A 709 27.81 9.25 15.77
CA LEU A 709 26.37 9.42 16.06
C LEU A 709 25.78 10.75 15.56
N HIS A 710 26.62 11.67 15.08
CA HIS A 710 26.26 13.08 14.83
C HIS A 710 26.69 13.61 13.44
N GLY A 711 26.99 12.72 12.49
CA GLY A 711 27.40 13.09 11.14
C GLY A 711 27.35 11.90 10.18
N GLY A 712 27.62 12.16 8.89
CA GLY A 712 27.58 11.14 7.83
C GLY A 712 26.23 10.98 7.15
N PHE A 713 26.19 10.06 6.18
CA PHE A 713 24.99 9.66 5.46
C PHE A 713 24.39 8.42 6.12
N TYR A 714 23.07 8.40 6.24
CA TYR A 714 22.33 7.30 6.88
C TYR A 714 21.37 6.66 5.89
N ASP A 715 21.39 5.32 5.78
CA ASP A 715 20.21 4.58 5.34
C ASP A 715 19.39 4.23 6.57
N SER A 716 18.25 4.90 6.67
CA SER A 716 17.28 4.77 7.75
C SER A 716 15.89 4.48 7.19
N ASN A 717 15.76 3.92 5.98
CA ASN A 717 14.45 3.64 5.36
C ASN A 717 13.57 4.92 5.30
N ASN A 718 14.09 6.01 4.73
CA ASN A 718 13.50 7.36 4.78
C ASN A 718 13.21 7.88 6.22
N GLY A 719 14.01 7.42 7.18
CA GLY A 719 13.88 7.69 8.60
C GLY A 719 12.77 6.91 9.32
N LEU A 720 12.19 5.87 8.72
CA LEU A 720 11.32 4.93 9.43
C LEU A 720 12.14 3.92 10.27
N ASP A 721 13.42 3.75 9.95
CA ASP A 721 14.28 2.62 10.30
C ASP A 721 13.85 1.29 9.65
N PHE A 722 14.67 0.25 9.79
CA PHE A 722 14.32 -1.11 9.35
C PHE A 722 13.93 -1.97 10.55
N HIS A 723 12.81 -2.67 10.45
CA HIS A 723 12.25 -3.48 11.55
C HIS A 723 12.23 -4.96 11.17
N ILE A 724 12.87 -5.80 11.99
CA ILE A 724 12.96 -7.26 11.76
C ILE A 724 12.29 -8.00 12.93
N PRO A 725 11.14 -8.68 12.71
CA PRO A 725 10.44 -9.42 13.76
C PRO A 725 11.28 -10.54 14.38
N VAL A 726 11.17 -10.72 15.70
CA VAL A 726 11.91 -11.72 16.49
C VAL A 726 10.97 -12.80 17.04
N GLU A 727 11.28 -14.07 16.79
CA GLU A 727 10.56 -15.21 17.35
C GLU A 727 10.90 -15.44 18.83
N GLY A 728 9.89 -15.80 19.64
CA GLY A 728 10.09 -16.30 21.01
C GLY A 728 10.30 -15.24 22.11
N GLY A 729 10.22 -13.95 21.77
CA GLY A 729 10.30 -12.85 22.73
C GLY A 729 9.26 -12.94 23.83
N LYS A 730 9.66 -12.72 25.09
CA LYS A 730 8.78 -12.85 26.26
C LYS A 730 7.88 -11.64 26.56
N GLY A 731 8.05 -10.54 25.84
CA GLY A 731 7.19 -9.35 25.95
C GLY A 731 6.15 -9.28 24.84
N LYS A 732 4.99 -8.67 25.12
CA LYS A 732 4.14 -8.11 24.06
C LYS A 732 4.67 -6.74 23.66
N MET A 733 4.50 -6.37 22.39
CA MET A 733 4.50 -4.96 21.99
C MET A 733 3.30 -4.27 22.66
N GLU A 734 3.52 -3.13 23.31
CA GLU A 734 2.41 -2.38 23.92
C GLU A 734 1.57 -1.70 22.81
N PRO A 735 0.23 -1.73 22.89
CA PRO A 735 -0.62 -0.96 21.99
C PRO A 735 -0.27 0.53 22.03
N ILE A 736 -0.09 1.15 20.86
CA ILE A 736 -0.14 2.61 20.74
C ILE A 736 -1.58 3.04 20.99
N ARG A 737 -1.82 4.05 21.82
CA ARG A 737 -3.14 4.69 21.97
C ARG A 737 -3.19 5.94 21.08
N VAL A 738 -4.00 5.86 20.03
CA VAL A 738 -4.15 6.92 19.03
C VAL A 738 -5.49 7.63 19.22
N ALA A 739 -5.43 8.92 19.54
CA ALA A 739 -6.60 9.80 19.51
C ALA A 739 -6.67 10.48 18.13
N HIS A 740 -7.55 10.00 17.25
CA HIS A 740 -7.84 10.71 16.00
C HIS A 740 -8.76 11.89 16.31
N ILE A 741 -8.32 13.12 16.04
CA ILE A 741 -9.20 14.29 16.05
C ILE A 741 -9.61 14.59 14.61
N THR A 742 -10.92 14.63 14.37
CA THR A 742 -11.51 14.86 13.05
C THR A 742 -12.79 15.70 13.16
N VAL A 743 -13.29 16.15 12.01
CA VAL A 743 -14.62 16.76 11.85
C VAL A 743 -15.57 15.91 10.99
N GLU A 744 -15.05 14.84 10.37
CA GLU A 744 -15.76 13.89 9.51
C GLU A 744 -15.41 12.44 9.88
N MET A 745 -16.38 11.53 9.80
CA MET A 745 -16.23 10.09 10.03
C MET A 745 -17.35 9.33 9.33
N ALA A 746 -17.04 8.31 8.54
CA ALA A 746 -18.05 7.49 7.86
C ALA A 746 -18.68 6.44 8.79
N PRO A 747 -19.97 6.09 8.64
CA PRO A 747 -20.95 6.69 7.72
C PRO A 747 -21.58 7.99 8.24
N ILE A 748 -21.50 8.26 9.55
CA ILE A 748 -22.33 9.25 10.25
C ILE A 748 -22.14 10.72 9.84
N ALA A 749 -20.94 11.13 9.47
CA ALA A 749 -20.57 12.53 9.22
C ALA A 749 -19.62 12.61 8.02
N LYS A 750 -20.19 12.53 6.80
CA LYS A 750 -19.46 12.37 5.54
C LYS A 750 -19.80 13.45 4.52
N VAL A 751 -18.78 14.14 4.00
CA VAL A 751 -18.86 15.16 2.91
C VAL A 751 -17.80 14.89 1.83
N GLY A 752 -16.68 14.28 2.22
CA GLY A 752 -15.67 13.76 1.29
C GLY A 752 -14.98 12.50 1.82
N GLY A 753 -13.97 12.04 1.09
CA GLY A 753 -13.23 10.81 1.42
C GLY A 753 -12.44 10.87 2.74
N LEU A 754 -12.31 12.05 3.37
CA LEU A 754 -11.79 12.18 4.74
C LEU A 754 -12.57 11.28 5.71
N ALA A 755 -13.90 11.28 5.62
CA ALA A 755 -14.78 10.49 6.47
C ALA A 755 -14.49 8.98 6.36
N ASP A 756 -14.35 8.49 5.13
CA ASP A 756 -14.05 7.08 4.83
C ASP A 756 -12.64 6.70 5.32
N VAL A 757 -11.66 7.60 5.15
CA VAL A 757 -10.27 7.39 5.60
C VAL A 757 -10.18 7.30 7.13
N VAL A 758 -10.85 8.18 7.89
CA VAL A 758 -10.78 8.12 9.36
C VAL A 758 -11.31 6.79 9.89
N THR A 759 -12.50 6.38 9.43
CA THR A 759 -13.11 5.12 9.88
C THR A 759 -12.25 3.92 9.50
N ALA A 760 -11.83 3.82 8.23
CA ALA A 760 -11.12 2.65 7.74
C ALA A 760 -9.67 2.56 8.25
N LEU A 761 -8.95 3.68 8.40
CA LEU A 761 -7.63 3.71 9.05
C LEU A 761 -7.72 3.34 10.53
N ALA A 762 -8.72 3.86 11.25
CA ALA A 762 -8.92 3.53 12.66
C ALA A 762 -9.21 2.03 12.85
N ARG A 763 -10.07 1.43 12.01
CA ARG A 763 -10.35 -0.02 11.99
C ARG A 763 -9.08 -0.83 11.68
N ALA A 764 -8.29 -0.41 10.69
CA ALA A 764 -7.06 -1.11 10.31
C ALA A 764 -5.97 -1.05 11.40
N VAL A 765 -5.81 0.09 12.07
CA VAL A 765 -4.88 0.24 13.21
C VAL A 765 -5.35 -0.60 14.42
N GLN A 766 -6.66 -0.76 14.62
CA GLN A 766 -7.21 -1.73 15.58
C GLN A 766 -6.99 -3.20 15.17
N ASP A 767 -7.07 -3.53 13.88
CA ASP A 767 -6.78 -4.87 13.32
C ASP A 767 -5.28 -5.25 13.39
N GLU A 768 -4.37 -4.29 13.63
CA GLU A 768 -2.97 -4.54 14.04
C GLU A 768 -2.76 -4.64 15.57
N GLY A 769 -3.83 -4.49 16.37
CA GLY A 769 -3.78 -4.61 17.82
C GLY A 769 -3.37 -3.34 18.57
N HIS A 770 -3.58 -2.15 17.97
CA HIS A 770 -3.41 -0.87 18.64
C HIS A 770 -4.76 -0.29 19.12
N GLU A 771 -4.71 0.63 20.08
CA GLU A 771 -5.91 1.23 20.66
C GLU A 771 -6.22 2.56 19.94
N VAL A 772 -7.49 2.72 19.54
CA VAL A 772 -7.92 3.87 18.75
C VAL A 772 -9.23 4.42 19.28
N GLU A 773 -9.30 5.74 19.44
CA GLU A 773 -10.50 6.50 19.74
C GLU A 773 -10.60 7.73 18.82
N VAL A 774 -11.77 7.92 18.23
CA VAL A 774 -12.07 9.06 17.35
C VAL A 774 -12.82 10.14 18.13
N TYR A 775 -12.35 11.38 18.02
CA TYR A 775 -12.96 12.56 18.61
C TYR A 775 -13.63 13.38 17.49
N LEU A 776 -14.93 13.64 17.64
CA LEU A 776 -15.79 14.23 16.60
C LEU A 776 -16.75 15.27 17.22
N PRO A 777 -17.15 16.34 16.51
CA PRO A 777 -18.21 17.24 16.97
C PRO A 777 -19.58 16.52 16.99
N LYS A 778 -20.42 16.80 17.99
CA LYS A 778 -21.79 16.27 18.03
C LYS A 778 -22.77 17.14 17.23
N TYR A 779 -22.75 16.97 15.91
CA TYR A 779 -23.67 17.68 14.99
C TYR A 779 -25.14 17.28 15.20
N ASP A 780 -26.07 18.17 14.86
CA ASP A 780 -27.51 17.88 14.83
C ASP A 780 -27.95 17.08 13.59
N CYS A 781 -27.17 17.11 12.51
CA CYS A 781 -27.46 16.42 11.25
C CYS A 781 -26.97 14.96 11.16
N ILE A 782 -26.46 14.38 12.25
CA ILE A 782 -26.06 12.96 12.32
C ILE A 782 -27.29 12.09 12.63
N ASP A 783 -27.47 10.98 11.92
CA ASP A 783 -28.30 9.88 12.43
C ASP A 783 -27.54 9.14 13.54
N TYR A 784 -28.02 9.28 14.77
CA TYR A 784 -27.44 8.61 15.94
C TYR A 784 -27.92 7.17 16.14
N SER A 785 -28.87 6.68 15.33
CA SER A 785 -29.40 5.31 15.46
C SER A 785 -28.36 4.23 15.15
N VAL A 786 -27.41 4.52 14.26
CA VAL A 786 -26.29 3.64 13.90
C VAL A 786 -25.13 3.65 14.91
N VAL A 787 -25.16 4.53 15.92
CA VAL A 787 -24.09 4.66 16.92
C VAL A 787 -24.35 3.70 18.09
N GLN A 788 -23.61 2.58 18.10
CA GLN A 788 -23.79 1.51 19.08
C GLN A 788 -23.40 1.98 20.48
N GLY A 789 -24.30 1.78 21.45
CA GLY A 789 -24.03 2.08 22.87
C GLY A 789 -23.80 3.56 23.19
N LEU A 790 -24.45 4.48 22.46
CA LEU A 790 -24.31 5.91 22.68
C LEU A 790 -24.83 6.36 24.06
N GLU A 791 -23.92 6.79 24.94
CA GLU A 791 -24.22 7.30 26.28
C GLU A 791 -23.53 8.64 26.58
N ASN A 792 -24.16 9.49 27.40
CA ASN A 792 -23.50 10.70 27.92
C ASN A 792 -22.58 10.29 29.08
N SER A 793 -21.30 10.08 28.77
CA SER A 793 -20.32 9.56 29.71
C SER A 793 -19.83 10.62 30.71
N GLN A 794 -19.69 11.88 30.26
CA GLN A 794 -19.03 12.94 31.02
C GLN A 794 -19.53 14.34 30.68
N SER A 795 -19.30 15.32 31.56
CA SER A 795 -19.65 16.73 31.32
C SER A 795 -18.72 17.69 32.06
N PHE A 796 -18.23 18.70 31.34
CA PHE A 796 -17.26 19.69 31.82
C PHE A 796 -17.62 21.09 31.30
N HIS A 797 -16.79 22.11 31.60
CA HIS A 797 -16.97 23.47 31.08
C HIS A 797 -15.74 23.90 30.27
N TRP A 798 -15.96 24.51 29.11
CA TRP A 798 -14.90 25.07 28.28
C TRP A 798 -15.37 26.36 27.61
N GLY A 799 -14.49 27.36 27.53
CA GLY A 799 -14.87 28.71 27.12
C GLY A 799 -15.98 29.27 28.02
N SER A 800 -17.15 29.54 27.43
CA SER A 800 -18.32 30.09 28.13
C SER A 800 -19.55 29.18 28.13
N THR A 801 -19.37 27.86 28.01
CA THR A 801 -20.47 26.89 27.94
C THR A 801 -20.15 25.58 28.66
N GLN A 802 -21.18 24.85 29.08
CA GLN A 802 -21.06 23.43 29.38
C GLN A 802 -20.81 22.64 28.09
N ILE A 803 -20.01 21.58 28.20
CA ILE A 803 -19.76 20.57 27.18
C ILE A 803 -20.23 19.22 27.72
N ARG A 804 -20.93 18.42 26.91
CA ARG A 804 -21.13 16.99 27.15
C ARG A 804 -20.17 16.18 26.26
N ALA A 805 -19.64 15.09 26.81
CA ALA A 805 -18.85 14.12 26.08
C ALA A 805 -19.62 12.79 26.05
N TRP A 806 -20.09 12.43 24.86
CA TRP A 806 -20.87 11.22 24.63
C TRP A 806 -19.96 10.13 24.06
N LYS A 807 -20.01 8.91 24.61
CA LYS A 807 -19.23 7.77 24.10
C LYS A 807 -20.14 6.77 23.39
N GLY A 808 -19.64 6.13 22.35
CA GLY A 808 -20.31 5.07 21.61
C GLY A 808 -19.35 4.41 20.62
N LYS A 809 -19.89 3.60 19.70
CA LYS A 809 -19.10 2.99 18.62
C LYS A 809 -19.73 3.17 17.24
N VAL A 810 -18.86 3.29 16.24
CA VAL A 810 -19.19 3.42 14.81
C VAL A 810 -18.25 2.49 14.04
N GLU A 811 -18.80 1.56 13.26
CA GLU A 811 -18.03 0.49 12.58
C GLU A 811 -17.04 -0.30 13.47
N GLY A 812 -17.38 -0.42 14.77
CA GLY A 812 -16.57 -1.06 15.81
C GLY A 812 -15.55 -0.14 16.50
N VAL A 813 -15.21 1.00 15.88
CA VAL A 813 -14.27 2.01 16.40
C VAL A 813 -14.92 2.75 17.58
N ASN A 814 -14.14 3.08 18.62
CA ASN A 814 -14.63 3.88 19.74
C ASN A 814 -14.72 5.36 19.33
N VAL A 815 -15.83 6.03 19.63
CA VAL A 815 -16.04 7.45 19.29
C VAL A 815 -16.44 8.23 20.54
N THR A 816 -15.76 9.36 20.80
CA THR A 816 -16.16 10.39 21.76
C THR A 816 -16.67 11.62 21.00
N PHE A 817 -17.97 11.91 21.14
CA PHE A 817 -18.62 13.08 20.56
C PHE A 817 -18.58 14.26 21.54
N ILE A 818 -18.11 15.41 21.08
CA ILE A 818 -18.02 16.66 21.85
C ILE A 818 -19.23 17.54 21.55
N GLU A 819 -20.08 17.81 22.55
CA GLU A 819 -21.34 18.55 22.42
C GLU A 819 -21.35 19.85 23.26
N PRO A 820 -21.09 21.01 22.64
CA PRO A 820 -21.26 22.32 23.28
C PRO A 820 -22.75 22.70 23.42
N HIS A 821 -23.20 23.03 24.65
CA HIS A 821 -24.59 23.43 24.93
C HIS A 821 -25.02 24.76 24.29
N ASN A 822 -24.08 25.55 23.78
CA ASN A 822 -24.36 26.81 23.08
C ASN A 822 -24.91 26.63 21.65
N GLY A 823 -25.15 25.40 21.21
CA GLY A 823 -25.74 25.10 19.88
C GLY A 823 -24.77 25.32 18.71
N MET A 824 -23.47 25.50 18.95
CA MET A 824 -22.46 25.79 17.91
C MET A 824 -22.39 24.73 16.80
N PHE A 825 -22.78 23.48 17.08
CA PHE A 825 -22.87 22.38 16.11
C PHE A 825 -24.31 21.95 15.81
N TRP A 826 -25.31 22.73 16.23
CA TRP A 826 -26.72 22.50 15.94
C TRP A 826 -27.20 23.48 14.87
N VAL A 827 -26.74 23.25 13.62
CA VAL A 827 -26.90 24.17 12.48
C VAL A 827 -27.27 23.46 11.17
N GLY A 828 -27.65 22.18 11.23
CA GLY A 828 -28.04 21.35 10.10
C GLY A 828 -26.92 20.98 9.12
N CYS A 829 -25.66 21.35 9.38
CA CYS A 829 -24.55 21.13 8.45
C CYS A 829 -23.16 21.05 9.11
N ILE A 830 -22.28 20.26 8.49
CA ILE A 830 -20.87 20.13 8.86
C ILE A 830 -20.09 21.38 8.43
N TYR A 831 -20.16 21.77 7.16
CA TYR A 831 -19.44 22.91 6.56
C TYR A 831 -20.37 23.93 5.90
N GLY A 832 -19.79 25.00 5.37
CA GLY A 832 -20.47 25.98 4.53
C GLY A 832 -21.01 27.17 5.32
N ARG A 833 -20.56 27.31 6.57
CA ARG A 833 -20.83 28.47 7.40
C ARG A 833 -19.64 29.42 7.32
N ASN A 834 -19.91 30.72 7.28
CA ASN A 834 -18.88 31.77 7.40
C ASN A 834 -18.26 31.86 8.82
N ASP A 835 -18.46 30.82 9.65
CA ASP A 835 -17.95 30.64 11.00
C ASP A 835 -17.19 29.30 11.18
N ASP A 836 -17.04 28.46 10.13
CA ASP A 836 -16.44 27.12 10.17
C ASP A 836 -15.11 27.07 10.96
N ALA A 837 -14.15 27.97 10.66
CA ALA A 837 -12.87 28.03 11.35
C ALA A 837 -12.98 28.35 12.85
N ALA A 838 -13.98 29.15 13.26
CA ALA A 838 -14.23 29.45 14.67
C ALA A 838 -14.89 28.25 15.39
N ARG A 839 -15.83 27.55 14.70
CA ARG A 839 -16.46 26.33 15.23
C ARG A 839 -15.43 25.23 15.47
N PHE A 840 -14.62 24.91 14.47
CA PHE A 840 -13.63 23.83 14.59
C PHE A 840 -12.50 24.17 15.58
N ASN A 841 -12.04 25.43 15.64
CA ASN A 841 -11.11 25.87 16.68
C ASN A 841 -11.69 25.70 18.11
N PHE A 842 -12.99 26.01 18.31
CA PHE A 842 -13.64 25.77 19.60
C PHE A 842 -13.71 24.27 19.94
N PHE A 843 -14.08 23.42 18.98
CA PHE A 843 -14.08 21.97 19.13
C PHE A 843 -12.70 21.41 19.48
N CYS A 844 -11.63 21.83 18.79
CA CYS A 844 -10.27 21.39 19.07
C CYS A 844 -9.85 21.70 20.52
N GLY A 845 -10.16 22.92 21.00
CA GLY A 845 -9.92 23.28 22.40
C GLY A 845 -10.74 22.43 23.38
N ALA A 846 -12.02 22.17 23.08
CA ALA A 846 -12.88 21.35 23.93
C ALA A 846 -12.44 19.87 23.95
N ALA A 847 -11.95 19.32 22.83
CA ALA A 847 -11.43 17.96 22.76
C ALA A 847 -10.13 17.81 23.56
N LEU A 848 -9.21 18.78 23.47
CA LEU A 848 -7.99 18.80 24.30
C LEU A 848 -8.30 18.97 25.78
N GLU A 849 -9.21 19.88 26.15
CA GLU A 849 -9.62 20.07 27.55
C GLU A 849 -10.33 18.83 28.12
N TYR A 850 -11.06 18.08 27.29
CA TYR A 850 -11.61 16.77 27.68
C TYR A 850 -10.50 15.74 27.96
N ILE A 851 -9.55 15.57 27.03
CA ILE A 851 -8.39 14.67 27.18
C ILE A 851 -7.63 15.02 28.48
N LYS A 852 -7.43 16.31 28.74
CA LYS A 852 -6.81 16.86 29.95
C LYS A 852 -7.57 16.56 31.24
N ILE A 853 -8.82 17.00 31.36
CA ILE A 853 -9.61 16.92 32.61
C ILE A 853 -9.79 15.46 33.05
N TYR A 854 -9.96 14.55 32.09
CA TYR A 854 -10.16 13.13 32.36
C TYR A 854 -8.85 12.31 32.37
N ASN A 855 -7.69 12.98 32.32
CA ASN A 855 -6.36 12.38 32.32
C ASN A 855 -6.22 11.23 31.30
N ILE A 856 -6.77 11.45 30.11
CA ILE A 856 -6.59 10.55 28.98
C ILE A 856 -5.18 10.78 28.46
N GLN A 857 -4.39 9.72 28.39
CA GLN A 857 -2.97 9.76 28.03
C GLN A 857 -2.76 9.06 26.68
N PRO A 858 -3.19 9.65 25.54
CA PRO A 858 -2.87 9.10 24.23
C PRO A 858 -1.35 9.19 23.98
N ASP A 859 -0.83 8.22 23.25
CA ASP A 859 0.57 8.18 22.81
C ASP A 859 0.75 9.03 21.54
N ILE A 860 -0.29 9.10 20.70
CA ILE A 860 -0.39 9.94 19.50
C ILE A 860 -1.73 10.69 19.51
N VAL A 861 -1.71 12.00 19.22
CA VAL A 861 -2.88 12.75 18.76
C VAL A 861 -2.75 12.94 17.24
N HIS A 862 -3.58 12.22 16.47
CA HIS A 862 -3.57 12.27 15.02
C HIS A 862 -4.64 13.25 14.54
N CYS A 863 -4.22 14.37 13.97
CA CYS A 863 -5.06 15.45 13.48
C CYS A 863 -5.31 15.28 11.98
N HIS A 864 -6.56 15.37 11.55
CA HIS A 864 -6.98 15.29 10.16
C HIS A 864 -7.37 16.68 9.61
N ASP A 865 -6.59 17.14 8.63
CA ASP A 865 -6.80 18.33 7.80
C ASP A 865 -6.95 19.67 8.57
N TRP A 866 -7.07 20.79 7.84
CA TRP A 866 -6.98 22.17 8.36
C TRP A 866 -7.93 22.48 9.52
N GLN A 867 -9.07 21.80 9.61
CA GLN A 867 -10.09 21.94 10.63
C GLN A 867 -9.56 21.57 12.02
N THR A 868 -8.63 20.60 12.08
CA THR A 868 -8.05 20.10 13.33
C THR A 868 -6.61 20.56 13.55
N ALA A 869 -6.06 21.35 12.62
CA ALA A 869 -4.81 22.07 12.81
C ALA A 869 -4.70 22.82 14.18
N PRO A 870 -5.78 23.42 14.75
CA PRO A 870 -5.73 24.03 16.07
C PRO A 870 -5.33 23.11 17.23
N VAL A 871 -5.48 21.79 17.10
CA VAL A 871 -4.99 20.81 18.08
C VAL A 871 -3.46 20.82 18.16
N VAL A 872 -2.78 21.02 17.02
CA VAL A 872 -1.33 20.88 16.90
C VAL A 872 -0.57 21.93 17.73
N TRP A 873 -1.14 23.12 17.88
CA TRP A 873 -0.63 24.22 18.72
C TRP A 873 -1.42 24.45 20.01
N GLY A 874 -2.36 23.56 20.35
CA GLY A 874 -3.04 23.53 21.65
C GLY A 874 -2.20 22.85 22.73
N ASP A 875 -2.72 22.82 23.96
CA ASP A 875 -2.13 22.07 25.07
C ASP A 875 -2.37 20.56 24.88
N ARG A 876 -1.35 19.88 24.34
CA ARG A 876 -1.35 18.42 24.06
C ARG A 876 -0.78 17.57 25.21
N HIS A 877 -0.45 18.14 26.37
CA HIS A 877 0.20 17.42 27.48
C HIS A 877 1.47 16.63 27.10
N ASN A 878 2.23 17.16 26.14
CA ASN A 878 3.40 16.53 25.51
C ASN A 878 3.10 15.25 24.69
N THR A 879 1.84 14.88 24.47
CA THR A 879 1.51 13.84 23.49
C THR A 879 1.94 14.27 22.08
N ARG A 880 2.56 13.34 21.38
CA ARG A 880 3.10 13.51 20.03
C ARG A 880 1.98 13.70 19.00
N CYS A 881 2.23 14.52 17.99
CA CYS A 881 1.23 14.86 16.98
C CYS A 881 1.63 14.42 15.58
N VAL A 882 0.73 13.67 14.94
CA VAL A 882 0.74 13.43 13.49
C VAL A 882 -0.35 14.30 12.86
N PHE A 883 -0.04 14.96 11.73
CA PHE A 883 -1.00 15.79 10.99
C PHE A 883 -1.11 15.32 9.54
N THR A 884 -2.29 14.82 9.13
CA THR A 884 -2.54 14.41 7.73
C THR A 884 -3.22 15.52 6.95
N ILE A 885 -2.62 15.95 5.84
CA ILE A 885 -3.25 16.80 4.83
C ILE A 885 -4.14 15.91 3.94
N HIS A 886 -5.44 16.22 3.85
CA HIS A 886 -6.35 15.51 2.92
C HIS A 886 -6.60 16.32 1.64
N ASN A 887 -6.64 17.65 1.70
CA ASN A 887 -6.67 18.51 0.53
C ASN A 887 -6.08 19.91 0.80
N LEU A 888 -4.85 20.17 0.34
CA LEU A 888 -4.11 21.41 0.63
C LEU A 888 -4.77 22.70 0.12
N ASN A 889 -5.75 22.59 -0.79
CA ASN A 889 -6.47 23.75 -1.32
C ASN A 889 -7.50 24.35 -0.32
N TYR A 890 -7.65 23.76 0.87
CA TYR A 890 -8.43 24.34 1.97
C TYR A 890 -7.53 24.64 3.18
N GLY A 891 -7.73 25.81 3.79
CA GLY A 891 -7.10 26.18 5.07
C GLY A 891 -5.56 26.20 5.07
N ALA A 892 -4.90 26.46 3.93
CA ALA A 892 -3.46 26.39 3.76
C ALA A 892 -2.63 27.15 4.83
N ASP A 893 -3.11 28.29 5.34
CA ASP A 893 -2.46 29.05 6.42
C ASP A 893 -2.49 28.34 7.80
N LEU A 894 -3.52 27.52 8.03
CA LEU A 894 -3.66 26.67 9.21
C LEU A 894 -2.83 25.39 9.04
N VAL A 895 -2.83 24.81 7.83
CA VAL A 895 -1.94 23.70 7.46
C VAL A 895 -0.48 24.08 7.69
N GLY A 896 -0.01 25.23 7.20
CA GLY A 896 1.38 25.68 7.42
C GLY A 896 1.73 25.84 8.91
N GLN A 897 0.79 26.31 9.73
CA GLN A 897 0.95 26.43 11.18
C GLN A 897 0.94 25.09 11.93
N ALA A 898 0.30 24.07 11.37
CA ALA A 898 0.35 22.68 11.85
C ALA A 898 1.67 22.01 11.41
N MET A 899 2.04 22.10 10.14
CA MET A 899 3.30 21.61 9.58
C MET A 899 4.51 22.15 10.35
N ALA A 900 4.47 23.40 10.80
CA ALA A 900 5.52 23.99 11.64
C ALA A 900 5.66 23.36 13.04
N ARG A 901 4.65 22.65 13.56
CA ARG A 901 4.54 22.28 14.99
C ARG A 901 4.16 20.81 15.28
N CYS A 902 3.71 20.04 14.30
CA CYS A 902 3.52 18.60 14.46
C CYS A 902 4.88 17.89 14.57
N ASP A 903 4.89 16.71 15.18
CA ASP A 903 6.08 15.86 15.26
C ASP A 903 6.33 15.19 13.89
N ILE A 904 5.25 14.73 13.23
CA ILE A 904 5.24 14.19 11.86
C ILE A 904 4.07 14.78 11.07
N ALA A 905 4.25 14.94 9.76
CA ALA A 905 3.18 15.28 8.82
C ALA A 905 3.04 14.23 7.71
N THR A 906 1.83 14.05 7.19
CA THR A 906 1.57 13.17 6.05
C THR A 906 0.62 13.79 5.04
N THR A 907 0.51 13.17 3.88
CA THR A 907 -0.60 13.34 2.96
C THR A 907 -0.96 12.01 2.29
N VAL A 908 -2.13 11.97 1.66
CA VAL A 908 -2.85 10.76 1.25
C VAL A 908 -2.37 10.06 -0.05
N SER A 909 -1.16 10.39 -0.54
CA SER A 909 -0.52 9.83 -1.75
C SER A 909 0.97 10.16 -1.79
N LYS A 910 1.78 9.28 -2.40
CA LYS A 910 3.19 9.51 -2.75
C LYS A 910 3.31 10.60 -3.82
N THR A 911 2.64 10.44 -4.96
CA THR A 911 2.65 11.42 -6.06
C THR A 911 2.13 12.78 -5.59
N TYR A 912 1.06 12.84 -4.79
CA TYR A 912 0.54 14.13 -4.29
C TYR A 912 1.52 14.82 -3.33
N ALA A 913 2.28 14.06 -2.52
CA ALA A 913 3.33 14.63 -1.68
C ALA A 913 4.42 15.33 -2.50
N ASP A 914 4.82 14.73 -3.63
CA ASP A 914 5.71 15.35 -4.61
C ASP A 914 5.05 16.57 -5.29
N GLU A 915 3.79 16.47 -5.74
CA GLU A 915 3.04 17.59 -6.35
C GLU A 915 2.93 18.82 -5.43
N VAL A 916 2.71 18.63 -4.12
CA VAL A 916 2.61 19.74 -3.15
C VAL A 916 3.93 20.15 -2.50
N SER A 917 5.03 19.44 -2.77
CA SER A 917 6.32 19.64 -2.10
C SER A 917 6.85 21.08 -2.17
N GLY A 918 6.59 21.78 -3.29
CA GLY A 918 6.97 23.18 -3.50
C GLY A 918 6.03 24.23 -2.88
N HIS A 919 4.92 23.82 -2.25
CA HIS A 919 3.96 24.77 -1.69
C HIS A 919 4.52 25.43 -0.40
N PRO A 920 4.35 26.75 -0.16
CA PRO A 920 4.96 27.44 0.99
C PRO A 920 4.62 26.87 2.37
N ALA A 921 3.45 26.24 2.53
CA ALA A 921 3.05 25.57 3.77
C ALA A 921 3.77 24.22 4.02
N VAL A 922 4.40 23.64 2.99
CA VAL A 922 4.97 22.28 3.00
C VAL A 922 6.48 22.30 2.81
N ALA A 923 7.00 23.10 1.87
CA ALA A 923 8.42 23.16 1.51
C ALA A 923 9.41 23.33 2.69
N PRO A 924 9.13 24.14 3.74
CA PRO A 924 10.04 24.26 4.90
C PRO A 924 10.10 23.01 5.81
N HIS A 925 9.24 22.02 5.56
CA HIS A 925 8.94 20.92 6.49
C HIS A 925 9.07 19.52 5.84
N LEU A 926 9.62 19.42 4.63
CA LEU A 926 9.78 18.17 3.87
C LEU A 926 10.52 17.06 4.62
N HIS A 927 11.43 17.40 5.52
CA HIS A 927 12.19 16.45 6.36
C HIS A 927 11.32 15.57 7.28
N LYS A 928 10.04 15.93 7.48
CA LYS A 928 9.06 15.20 8.29
C LYS A 928 7.71 15.01 7.60
N PHE A 929 7.67 15.13 6.27
CA PHE A 929 6.45 15.02 5.45
C PHE A 929 6.46 13.73 4.62
N TYR A 930 5.38 12.95 4.68
CA TYR A 930 5.31 11.61 4.06
C TYR A 930 4.02 11.39 3.25
N GLY A 931 4.16 10.89 2.02
CA GLY A 931 3.03 10.45 1.21
C GLY A 931 2.67 9.00 1.49
N ILE A 932 1.49 8.73 2.07
CA ILE A 932 0.94 7.39 2.26
C ILE A 932 -0.37 7.28 1.48
N ARG A 933 -0.39 6.39 0.47
CA ARG A 933 -1.60 6.05 -0.30
C ARG A 933 -2.70 5.53 0.64
N ASN A 934 -3.91 6.08 0.58
CA ASN A 934 -5.05 5.51 1.32
C ASN A 934 -5.44 4.12 0.80
N GLY A 935 -6.04 3.30 1.67
CA GLY A 935 -6.83 2.15 1.25
C GLY A 935 -8.31 2.49 1.03
N ILE A 936 -9.11 1.49 0.65
CA ILE A 936 -10.57 1.49 0.75
C ILE A 936 -11.03 0.57 1.88
N ASP A 937 -12.21 0.82 2.46
CA ASP A 937 -12.83 -0.13 3.38
C ASP A 937 -13.40 -1.31 2.60
N THR A 938 -12.72 -2.46 2.64
CA THR A 938 -13.09 -3.68 1.93
C THR A 938 -14.20 -4.48 2.61
N ASP A 939 -14.72 -4.02 3.75
CA ASP A 939 -15.92 -4.61 4.37
C ASP A 939 -17.19 -3.85 3.92
N VAL A 940 -17.05 -2.57 3.52
CA VAL A 940 -18.11 -1.75 2.90
C VAL A 940 -18.16 -1.94 1.38
N TRP A 941 -16.99 -1.95 0.73
CA TRP A 941 -16.85 -2.05 -0.73
C TRP A 941 -16.44 -3.47 -1.15
N ASP A 942 -17.35 -4.42 -1.02
CA ASP A 942 -17.14 -5.82 -1.41
C ASP A 942 -18.29 -6.37 -2.26
N PRO A 943 -18.12 -6.59 -3.58
CA PRO A 943 -19.19 -7.12 -4.43
C PRO A 943 -19.69 -8.51 -3.99
N ALA A 944 -18.94 -9.24 -3.16
CA ALA A 944 -19.37 -10.52 -2.62
C ALA A 944 -20.34 -10.42 -1.41
N GLN A 945 -20.34 -9.30 -0.64
CA GLN A 945 -21.30 -9.06 0.47
C GLN A 945 -22.28 -7.90 0.21
N ASP A 946 -21.99 -7.01 -0.73
CA ASP A 946 -22.70 -5.73 -0.94
C ASP A 946 -24.22 -5.89 -1.07
N VAL A 947 -24.94 -5.27 -0.14
CA VAL A 947 -26.40 -5.35 0.01
C VAL A 947 -27.18 -4.53 -1.00
N TYR A 948 -26.52 -3.64 -1.75
CA TYR A 948 -27.14 -2.80 -2.78
C TYR A 948 -27.09 -3.44 -4.17
N LEU A 949 -26.36 -4.56 -4.34
CA LEU A 949 -26.32 -5.30 -5.59
C LEU A 949 -27.51 -6.28 -5.68
N PRO A 950 -28.14 -6.41 -6.86
CA PRO A 950 -29.17 -7.44 -7.10
C PRO A 950 -28.58 -8.86 -7.17
N THR A 951 -27.27 -9.00 -7.34
CA THR A 951 -26.54 -10.27 -7.31
C THR A 951 -25.08 -10.00 -6.93
N ASN A 952 -24.58 -10.73 -5.93
CA ASN A 952 -23.20 -10.64 -5.45
C ASN A 952 -22.24 -11.50 -6.30
N TYR A 953 -20.98 -11.09 -6.40
CA TYR A 953 -19.97 -11.79 -7.20
C TYR A 953 -18.53 -11.64 -6.66
N THR A 954 -17.65 -12.54 -7.08
CA THR A 954 -16.20 -12.56 -6.79
C THR A 954 -15.41 -12.30 -8.08
N SER A 955 -14.07 -12.26 -8.02
CA SER A 955 -13.23 -12.22 -9.24
C SER A 955 -13.41 -13.47 -10.13
N GLU A 956 -13.77 -14.62 -9.54
CA GLU A 956 -14.06 -15.86 -10.28
C GLU A 956 -15.41 -15.81 -11.01
N THR A 957 -16.42 -15.18 -10.41
CA THR A 957 -17.80 -15.12 -10.96
C THR A 957 -18.15 -13.78 -11.62
N VAL A 958 -17.19 -12.85 -11.71
CA VAL A 958 -17.40 -11.48 -12.19
C VAL A 958 -18.09 -11.41 -13.54
N ARG A 959 -17.74 -12.28 -14.50
CA ARG A 959 -18.28 -12.23 -15.86
C ARG A 959 -19.81 -12.25 -15.89
N ASP A 960 -20.42 -13.16 -15.14
CA ASP A 960 -21.85 -13.40 -15.18
C ASP A 960 -22.58 -12.54 -14.12
N GLY A 961 -21.98 -12.33 -12.94
CA GLY A 961 -22.51 -11.44 -11.92
C GLY A 961 -22.55 -9.98 -12.37
N LYS A 962 -21.47 -9.49 -12.98
CA LYS A 962 -21.38 -8.13 -13.54
C LYS A 962 -22.40 -7.91 -14.67
N ALA A 963 -22.64 -8.93 -15.51
CA ALA A 963 -23.67 -8.87 -16.55
C ALA A 963 -25.09 -8.70 -15.95
N LEU A 964 -25.42 -9.44 -14.88
CA LEU A 964 -26.69 -9.31 -14.17
C LEU A 964 -26.85 -7.92 -13.52
N VAL A 965 -25.81 -7.39 -12.86
CA VAL A 965 -25.88 -6.04 -12.27
C VAL A 965 -25.93 -4.95 -13.36
N LYS A 966 -25.20 -5.10 -14.46
CA LYS A 966 -25.25 -4.21 -15.63
C LYS A 966 -26.64 -4.16 -16.26
N LYS A 967 -27.36 -5.29 -16.30
CA LYS A 967 -28.76 -5.35 -16.73
C LYS A 967 -29.68 -4.59 -15.77
N ALA A 968 -29.61 -4.88 -14.47
CA ALA A 968 -30.44 -4.20 -13.47
C ALA A 968 -30.18 -2.68 -13.40
N LEU A 969 -28.92 -2.25 -13.53
CA LEU A 969 -28.54 -0.83 -13.63
C LEU A 969 -29.21 -0.17 -14.84
N ARG A 970 -29.24 -0.84 -15.99
CA ARG A 970 -29.91 -0.36 -17.20
C ARG A 970 -31.43 -0.26 -17.01
N GLU A 971 -32.06 -1.28 -16.44
CA GLU A 971 -33.49 -1.29 -16.12
C GLU A 971 -33.84 -0.13 -15.15
N ASN A 972 -33.10 0.01 -14.04
CA ASN A 972 -33.28 1.09 -13.06
C ASN A 972 -33.11 2.50 -13.66
N LEU A 973 -32.27 2.65 -14.68
CA LEU A 973 -32.01 3.93 -15.37
C LEU A 973 -32.85 4.12 -16.65
N ASN A 974 -33.76 3.21 -16.98
CA ASN A 974 -34.53 3.19 -18.23
C ASN A 974 -33.62 3.26 -19.48
N LEU A 975 -32.56 2.47 -19.51
CA LEU A 975 -31.69 2.24 -20.68
C LEU A 975 -31.93 0.82 -21.24
N PRO A 976 -31.89 0.62 -22.56
CA PRO A 976 -31.99 -0.72 -23.14
C PRO A 976 -30.73 -1.57 -22.91
N GLU A 977 -30.93 -2.88 -22.94
CA GLU A 977 -29.87 -3.90 -22.91
C GLU A 977 -29.20 -4.01 -24.29
N LEU A 978 -28.00 -3.41 -24.42
CA LEU A 978 -27.22 -3.34 -25.65
C LEU A 978 -25.82 -3.97 -25.45
N ASP A 979 -25.27 -4.61 -26.49
CA ASP A 979 -23.87 -5.10 -26.47
C ASP A 979 -22.88 -3.98 -26.81
N VAL A 980 -22.71 -3.07 -25.84
CA VAL A 980 -21.88 -1.86 -25.92
C VAL A 980 -21.25 -1.57 -24.55
N PRO A 981 -20.11 -0.85 -24.48
CA PRO A 981 -19.51 -0.45 -23.22
C PRO A 981 -20.36 0.64 -22.54
N VAL A 982 -20.43 0.57 -21.21
CA VAL A 982 -21.04 1.56 -20.33
C VAL A 982 -19.92 2.26 -19.56
N VAL A 983 -19.81 3.57 -19.76
CA VAL A 983 -18.88 4.44 -19.03
C VAL A 983 -19.63 5.09 -17.85
N GLY A 984 -19.16 4.81 -16.63
CA GLY A 984 -19.71 5.34 -15.39
C GLY A 984 -18.91 6.52 -14.83
N VAL A 985 -19.62 7.46 -14.19
CA VAL A 985 -19.07 8.55 -13.38
C VAL A 985 -19.89 8.67 -12.09
N VAL A 986 -19.24 8.61 -10.93
CA VAL A 986 -19.82 9.02 -9.63
C VAL A 986 -18.94 10.09 -9.03
N THR A 987 -19.39 11.35 -8.98
CA THR A 987 -18.58 12.46 -8.44
C THR A 987 -19.38 13.73 -8.12
N ARG A 988 -18.86 14.58 -7.23
CA ARG A 988 -19.37 15.95 -7.04
C ARG A 988 -18.94 16.84 -8.21
N LEU A 989 -19.90 17.42 -8.91
CA LEU A 989 -19.67 18.23 -10.12
C LEU A 989 -19.07 19.59 -9.74
N THR A 990 -17.75 19.63 -9.68
CA THR A 990 -16.95 20.79 -9.25
C THR A 990 -15.74 20.96 -10.18
N PRO A 991 -15.15 22.18 -10.30
CA PRO A 991 -13.98 22.40 -11.16
C PRO A 991 -12.79 21.45 -10.88
N GLN A 992 -12.57 21.06 -9.62
CA GLN A 992 -11.57 20.05 -9.25
C GLN A 992 -11.73 18.73 -10.03
N LYS A 993 -12.97 18.28 -10.21
CA LYS A 993 -13.31 16.96 -10.77
C LYS A 993 -13.39 16.96 -12.31
N GLY A 994 -12.88 18.00 -12.96
CA GLY A 994 -12.77 18.06 -14.42
C GLY A 994 -14.10 18.10 -15.15
N ILE A 995 -15.07 18.89 -14.67
CA ILE A 995 -16.42 18.98 -15.23
C ILE A 995 -16.48 19.24 -16.74
N HIS A 996 -15.51 19.94 -17.33
CA HIS A 996 -15.41 20.12 -18.79
C HIS A 996 -14.97 18.85 -19.50
N LEU A 997 -14.11 18.04 -18.87
CA LEU A 997 -13.69 16.72 -19.37
C LEU A 997 -14.79 15.68 -19.20
N ILE A 998 -15.57 15.73 -18.12
CA ILE A 998 -16.79 14.90 -17.96
C ILE A 998 -17.80 15.22 -19.07
N ARG A 999 -18.03 16.52 -19.35
CA ARG A 999 -18.91 16.97 -20.44
C ARG A 999 -18.43 16.47 -21.81
N HIS A 1000 -17.13 16.57 -22.09
CA HIS A 1000 -16.54 16.09 -23.34
C HIS A 1000 -16.61 14.56 -23.47
N ALA A 1001 -16.25 13.82 -22.41
CA ALA A 1001 -16.28 12.37 -22.40
C ALA A 1001 -17.69 11.79 -22.55
N ALA A 1002 -18.73 12.48 -22.06
CA ALA A 1002 -20.12 12.11 -22.31
C ALA A 1002 -20.44 12.10 -23.82
N TRP A 1003 -20.09 13.18 -24.54
CA TRP A 1003 -20.18 13.22 -26.00
C TRP A 1003 -19.34 12.12 -26.66
N ARG A 1004 -18.06 12.00 -26.29
CA ARG A 1004 -17.15 11.05 -26.93
C ARG A 1004 -17.58 9.60 -26.76
N THR A 1005 -18.16 9.25 -25.62
CA THR A 1005 -18.70 7.90 -25.35
C THR A 1005 -19.85 7.57 -26.31
N LEU A 1006 -20.71 8.56 -26.59
CA LEU A 1006 -21.86 8.41 -27.49
C LEU A 1006 -21.41 8.37 -28.96
N GLU A 1007 -20.46 9.23 -29.37
CA GLU A 1007 -19.81 9.16 -30.70
C GLU A 1007 -19.16 7.79 -30.95
N ARG A 1008 -18.53 7.20 -29.93
CA ARG A 1008 -17.88 5.89 -29.98
C ARG A 1008 -18.85 4.70 -29.83
N GLY A 1009 -20.16 4.94 -29.78
CA GLY A 1009 -21.18 3.88 -29.77
C GLY A 1009 -21.43 3.21 -28.42
N GLY A 1010 -20.95 3.78 -27.32
CA GLY A 1010 -21.20 3.31 -25.95
C GLY A 1010 -22.52 3.80 -25.34
N GLN A 1011 -22.65 3.60 -24.03
CA GLN A 1011 -23.61 4.28 -23.14
C GLN A 1011 -22.85 5.03 -22.05
N PHE A 1012 -23.42 6.12 -21.54
CA PHE A 1012 -22.82 6.97 -20.51
C PHE A 1012 -23.76 7.17 -19.32
N VAL A 1013 -23.28 6.91 -18.11
CA VAL A 1013 -24.04 7.01 -16.87
C VAL A 1013 -23.30 7.93 -15.88
N LEU A 1014 -23.99 8.93 -15.36
CA LEU A 1014 -23.46 9.87 -14.37
C LEU A 1014 -24.37 9.94 -13.13
N LEU A 1015 -23.76 9.90 -11.96
CA LEU A 1015 -24.39 10.21 -10.68
C LEU A 1015 -23.60 11.30 -9.93
N GLY A 1016 -24.32 12.32 -9.47
CA GLY A 1016 -23.83 13.35 -8.56
C GLY A 1016 -24.21 14.76 -8.98
N SER A 1017 -24.27 15.66 -8.01
CA SER A 1017 -24.74 17.05 -8.16
C SER A 1017 -23.60 18.08 -8.10
N ALA A 1018 -23.90 19.30 -8.55
CA ALA A 1018 -23.03 20.47 -8.38
C ALA A 1018 -23.52 21.33 -7.19
N PRO A 1019 -22.62 21.81 -6.30
CA PRO A 1019 -22.97 22.78 -5.28
C PRO A 1019 -23.17 24.20 -5.83
N ASP A 1020 -22.69 24.46 -7.05
CA ASP A 1020 -22.89 25.71 -7.79
C ASP A 1020 -24.14 25.56 -8.70
N PRO A 1021 -25.19 26.38 -8.51
CA PRO A 1021 -26.40 26.32 -9.33
C PRO A 1021 -26.17 26.57 -10.83
N ALA A 1022 -25.13 27.34 -11.21
CA ALA A 1022 -24.81 27.57 -12.62
C ALA A 1022 -24.22 26.30 -13.25
N ILE A 1023 -23.30 25.62 -12.56
CA ILE A 1023 -22.76 24.33 -13.00
C ILE A 1023 -23.87 23.27 -13.01
N GLN A 1024 -24.77 23.25 -12.03
CA GLN A 1024 -25.91 22.33 -12.01
C GLN A 1024 -26.83 22.56 -13.23
N ASN A 1025 -27.17 23.81 -13.54
CA ASN A 1025 -27.98 24.15 -14.69
C ASN A 1025 -27.30 23.73 -16.01
N ASP A 1026 -26.00 23.96 -16.14
CA ASP A 1026 -25.19 23.55 -17.30
C ASP A 1026 -25.25 22.03 -17.54
N PHE A 1027 -25.21 21.23 -16.47
CA PHE A 1027 -25.36 19.77 -16.56
C PHE A 1027 -26.81 19.33 -16.80
N ASN A 1028 -27.81 20.04 -16.26
CA ASN A 1028 -29.23 19.79 -16.58
C ASN A 1028 -29.51 19.99 -18.07
N VAL A 1029 -28.98 21.07 -18.67
CA VAL A 1029 -29.08 21.36 -20.11
C VAL A 1029 -28.35 20.29 -20.94
N LEU A 1030 -27.15 19.87 -20.52
CA LEU A 1030 -26.42 18.78 -21.17
C LEU A 1030 -27.20 17.46 -21.15
N ALA A 1031 -27.80 17.11 -20.01
CA ALA A 1031 -28.57 15.88 -19.85
C ALA A 1031 -29.86 15.89 -20.69
N HIS A 1032 -30.54 17.03 -20.80
CA HIS A 1032 -31.68 17.20 -21.70
C HIS A 1032 -31.27 17.01 -23.16
N HIS A 1033 -30.25 17.75 -23.61
CA HIS A 1033 -29.81 17.76 -25.00
C HIS A 1033 -29.27 16.40 -25.48
N LEU A 1034 -28.44 15.74 -24.65
CA LEU A 1034 -27.98 14.39 -24.94
C LEU A 1034 -29.12 13.37 -24.80
N GLY A 1035 -30.05 13.55 -23.87
CA GLY A 1035 -31.21 12.69 -23.69
C GLY A 1035 -32.20 12.72 -24.85
N GLU A 1036 -32.36 13.88 -25.52
CA GLU A 1036 -33.15 14.01 -26.75
C GLU A 1036 -32.47 13.36 -27.97
N GLN A 1037 -31.16 13.51 -28.10
CA GLN A 1037 -30.40 12.96 -29.25
C GLN A 1037 -30.09 11.47 -29.11
N TYR A 1038 -29.85 11.00 -27.88
CA TYR A 1038 -29.41 9.65 -27.58
C TYR A 1038 -30.22 9.02 -26.43
N PRO A 1039 -31.56 8.96 -26.52
CA PRO A 1039 -32.45 8.55 -25.42
C PRO A 1039 -32.16 7.14 -24.89
N GLU A 1040 -31.57 6.27 -25.71
CA GLU A 1040 -31.20 4.88 -25.37
C GLU A 1040 -29.78 4.73 -24.79
N ARG A 1041 -29.02 5.82 -24.62
CA ARG A 1041 -27.58 5.74 -24.35
C ARG A 1041 -27.05 6.63 -23.24
N VAL A 1042 -27.79 7.61 -22.75
CA VAL A 1042 -27.28 8.56 -21.74
C VAL A 1042 -28.26 8.76 -20.59
N ARG A 1043 -27.76 8.69 -19.35
CA ARG A 1043 -28.49 9.07 -18.14
C ARG A 1043 -27.58 9.82 -17.19
N MET A 1044 -28.09 10.91 -16.63
CA MET A 1044 -27.40 11.72 -15.63
C MET A 1044 -28.38 11.97 -14.47
N VAL A 1045 -27.93 11.65 -13.25
CA VAL A 1045 -28.75 11.67 -12.04
C VAL A 1045 -28.10 12.63 -11.05
N PHE A 1046 -28.80 13.72 -10.72
CA PHE A 1046 -28.23 14.88 -10.03
C PHE A 1046 -28.57 14.94 -8.53
N GLU A 1047 -28.44 13.81 -7.84
CA GLU A 1047 -28.73 13.66 -6.41
C GLU A 1047 -27.61 12.89 -5.69
N TYR A 1048 -27.78 12.67 -4.37
CA TYR A 1048 -27.00 11.68 -3.62
C TYR A 1048 -27.82 10.39 -3.47
N ASN A 1049 -27.28 9.27 -3.94
CA ASN A 1049 -27.96 7.99 -3.99
C ASN A 1049 -26.93 6.85 -3.81
N GLU A 1050 -26.67 6.45 -2.56
CA GLU A 1050 -25.64 5.44 -2.25
C GLU A 1050 -25.92 4.09 -2.96
N PRO A 1051 -27.14 3.51 -2.96
CA PRO A 1051 -27.42 2.26 -3.67
C PRO A 1051 -27.13 2.31 -5.17
N LEU A 1052 -27.51 3.42 -5.83
CA LEU A 1052 -27.21 3.60 -7.26
C LEU A 1052 -25.70 3.77 -7.51
N SER A 1053 -24.96 4.38 -6.59
CA SER A 1053 -23.50 4.49 -6.72
C SER A 1053 -22.81 3.11 -6.73
N HIS A 1054 -23.20 2.22 -5.83
CA HIS A 1054 -22.73 0.82 -5.79
C HIS A 1054 -23.10 0.08 -7.08
N GLN A 1055 -24.33 0.25 -7.59
CA GLN A 1055 -24.75 -0.33 -8.86
C GLN A 1055 -24.01 0.26 -10.08
N ILE A 1056 -23.57 1.52 -10.06
CA ILE A 1056 -22.72 2.11 -11.11
C ILE A 1056 -21.30 1.53 -11.05
N TYR A 1057 -20.70 1.45 -9.86
CA TYR A 1057 -19.40 0.79 -9.69
C TYR A 1057 -19.43 -0.67 -10.13
N ALA A 1058 -20.52 -1.39 -9.87
CA ALA A 1058 -20.70 -2.77 -10.29
C ALA A 1058 -21.04 -2.93 -11.78
N GLY A 1059 -22.02 -2.20 -12.31
CA GLY A 1059 -22.62 -2.45 -13.62
C GLY A 1059 -21.92 -1.80 -14.82
N CYS A 1060 -21.11 -0.76 -14.62
CA CYS A 1060 -20.34 -0.17 -15.72
C CYS A 1060 -19.15 -1.05 -16.13
N ASP A 1061 -18.66 -0.90 -17.37
CA ASP A 1061 -17.42 -1.55 -17.81
C ASP A 1061 -16.21 -0.66 -17.48
N MET A 1062 -16.40 0.65 -17.59
CA MET A 1062 -15.36 1.68 -17.44
C MET A 1062 -15.77 2.72 -16.41
N PHE A 1063 -14.81 3.25 -15.64
CA PHE A 1063 -15.07 4.31 -14.66
C PHE A 1063 -14.17 5.53 -14.88
N LEU A 1064 -14.75 6.67 -15.22
CA LEU A 1064 -13.99 7.87 -15.61
C LEU A 1064 -13.74 8.80 -14.41
N VAL A 1065 -12.46 9.10 -14.13
CA VAL A 1065 -12.03 10.04 -13.07
C VAL A 1065 -11.08 11.11 -13.67
N PRO A 1066 -11.61 12.17 -14.31
CA PRO A 1066 -10.80 13.11 -15.07
C PRO A 1066 -10.37 14.32 -14.22
N SER A 1067 -9.99 14.07 -12.96
CA SER A 1067 -9.73 15.12 -11.98
C SER A 1067 -8.51 16.00 -12.32
N ILE A 1068 -8.66 17.31 -12.15
CA ILE A 1068 -7.62 18.32 -12.38
C ILE A 1068 -6.54 18.26 -11.30
N PHE A 1069 -6.93 17.88 -10.08
CA PHE A 1069 -6.04 17.42 -9.02
C PHE A 1069 -6.80 16.44 -8.13
N GLU A 1070 -6.14 15.38 -7.68
CA GLU A 1070 -6.77 14.35 -6.85
C GLU A 1070 -5.81 13.88 -5.75
N PRO A 1071 -5.90 14.42 -4.52
CA PRO A 1071 -4.96 14.11 -3.44
C PRO A 1071 -4.81 12.61 -3.18
N CYS A 1072 -5.89 11.84 -3.32
CA CYS A 1072 -5.83 10.38 -3.35
C CYS A 1072 -6.79 9.82 -4.41
N GLY A 1073 -8.09 10.11 -4.25
CA GLY A 1073 -9.15 9.40 -4.96
C GLY A 1073 -9.39 8.03 -4.34
N LEU A 1074 -10.64 7.74 -3.99
CA LEU A 1074 -11.07 6.40 -3.58
C LEU A 1074 -11.86 5.70 -4.69
N THR A 1075 -12.49 6.48 -5.59
CA THR A 1075 -13.47 6.02 -6.58
C THR A 1075 -12.88 5.07 -7.63
N GLN A 1076 -11.60 5.25 -7.99
CA GLN A 1076 -10.87 4.36 -8.90
C GLN A 1076 -10.52 3.03 -8.24
N MET A 1077 -10.18 3.02 -6.94
CA MET A 1077 -9.95 1.78 -6.18
C MET A 1077 -11.25 1.01 -5.95
N ILE A 1078 -12.35 1.71 -5.67
CA ILE A 1078 -13.70 1.14 -5.60
C ILE A 1078 -14.10 0.54 -6.96
N ALA A 1079 -13.97 1.29 -8.05
CA ALA A 1079 -14.25 0.79 -9.40
C ALA A 1079 -13.45 -0.49 -9.73
N MET A 1080 -12.14 -0.49 -9.44
CA MET A 1080 -11.31 -1.68 -9.63
C MET A 1080 -11.78 -2.87 -8.79
N ARG A 1081 -12.09 -2.66 -7.51
CA ARG A 1081 -12.62 -3.69 -6.58
C ARG A 1081 -13.92 -4.34 -7.08
N TYR A 1082 -14.71 -3.64 -7.89
CA TYR A 1082 -15.96 -4.12 -8.50
C TYR A 1082 -15.77 -4.62 -9.96
N GLY A 1083 -14.53 -4.68 -10.44
CA GLY A 1083 -14.20 -5.14 -11.80
C GLY A 1083 -14.58 -4.15 -12.89
N THR A 1084 -14.53 -2.85 -12.60
CA THR A 1084 -14.78 -1.76 -13.55
C THR A 1084 -13.46 -1.05 -13.83
N VAL A 1085 -13.03 -1.04 -15.08
CA VAL A 1085 -11.68 -0.59 -15.48
C VAL A 1085 -11.59 0.95 -15.39
N PRO A 1086 -10.68 1.51 -14.61
CA PRO A 1086 -10.59 2.95 -14.41
C PRO A 1086 -9.96 3.65 -15.62
N ILE A 1087 -10.48 4.83 -15.96
CA ILE A 1087 -9.95 5.77 -16.96
C ILE A 1087 -9.68 7.08 -16.23
N VAL A 1088 -8.40 7.41 -15.98
CA VAL A 1088 -8.04 8.48 -15.04
C VAL A 1088 -7.10 9.52 -15.64
N ARG A 1089 -7.18 10.75 -15.13
CA ARG A 1089 -6.10 11.72 -15.36
C ARG A 1089 -4.94 11.42 -14.42
N ARG A 1090 -3.70 11.48 -14.93
CA ARG A 1090 -2.48 11.17 -14.18
C ARG A 1090 -2.09 12.33 -13.25
N THR A 1091 -2.59 12.29 -12.01
CA THR A 1091 -2.31 13.26 -10.93
C THR A 1091 -2.54 12.61 -9.56
N GLY A 1092 -1.76 13.02 -8.56
CA GLY A 1092 -1.86 12.55 -7.18
C GLY A 1092 -2.08 11.03 -7.03
N GLY A 1093 -3.02 10.62 -6.18
CA GLY A 1093 -3.24 9.20 -5.91
C GLY A 1093 -3.87 8.41 -7.06
N LEU A 1094 -4.38 9.07 -8.11
CA LEU A 1094 -4.81 8.37 -9.33
C LEU A 1094 -3.59 7.78 -10.04
N ASN A 1095 -2.46 8.51 -10.06
CA ASN A 1095 -1.18 7.97 -10.54
C ASN A 1095 -0.66 6.85 -9.63
N ASP A 1096 -0.79 6.96 -8.29
CA ASP A 1096 -0.35 5.90 -7.35
C ASP A 1096 -1.17 4.59 -7.42
N THR A 1097 -2.32 4.56 -8.11
CA THR A 1097 -3.26 3.42 -8.09
C THR A 1097 -3.57 2.84 -9.46
N VAL A 1098 -3.62 3.67 -10.51
CA VAL A 1098 -3.85 3.21 -11.88
C VAL A 1098 -2.52 3.16 -12.63
N PHE A 1099 -2.25 2.00 -13.23
CA PHE A 1099 -1.09 1.71 -14.06
C PHE A 1099 -1.59 1.47 -15.49
N ASP A 1100 -1.18 2.36 -16.39
CA ASP A 1100 -1.54 2.33 -17.80
C ASP A 1100 -1.11 1.06 -18.52
N VAL A 1101 -2.03 0.44 -19.25
CA VAL A 1101 -1.80 -0.77 -20.03
C VAL A 1101 -0.66 -0.67 -21.06
N ASP A 1102 -0.43 0.51 -21.63
CA ASP A 1102 0.57 0.67 -22.70
C ASP A 1102 1.95 1.13 -22.17
N THR A 1103 2.00 1.81 -21.01
CA THR A 1103 3.21 2.55 -20.59
C THR A 1103 3.72 2.29 -19.17
N ASP A 1104 2.94 1.64 -18.29
CA ASP A 1104 3.30 1.55 -16.86
C ASP A 1104 3.68 0.14 -16.38
N ALA A 1105 3.95 -0.83 -17.27
CA ALA A 1105 4.27 -2.20 -16.88
C ALA A 1105 5.41 -2.30 -15.84
N GLU A 1106 6.49 -1.52 -16.00
CA GLU A 1106 7.61 -1.47 -15.03
C GLU A 1106 7.20 -0.84 -13.69
N ARG A 1107 6.29 0.14 -13.74
CA ARG A 1107 5.80 0.88 -12.57
C ARG A 1107 4.82 0.01 -11.77
N ALA A 1108 4.01 -0.78 -12.46
CA ALA A 1108 3.20 -1.84 -11.87
C ALA A 1108 4.07 -2.92 -11.24
N GLU A 1109 5.11 -3.42 -11.92
CA GLU A 1109 6.04 -4.41 -11.36
C GLU A 1109 6.80 -3.87 -10.12
N ALA A 1110 7.23 -2.61 -10.14
CA ALA A 1110 7.87 -1.96 -8.99
C ALA A 1110 6.92 -1.82 -7.78
N GLU A 1111 5.64 -1.49 -8.03
CA GLU A 1111 4.56 -1.55 -7.03
C GLU A 1111 3.92 -2.96 -6.95
N GLY A 1112 4.61 -4.00 -7.45
CA GLY A 1112 4.33 -5.43 -7.35
C GLY A 1112 2.91 -5.87 -7.72
N THR A 1113 2.33 -5.23 -8.73
CA THR A 1113 1.02 -5.53 -9.33
C THR A 1113 1.17 -5.60 -10.87
N LEU A 1114 0.06 -5.68 -11.60
CA LEU A 1114 0.02 -5.62 -13.06
C LEU A 1114 -0.70 -4.33 -13.52
N VAL A 1115 -0.58 -4.02 -14.81
CA VAL A 1115 -1.34 -2.92 -15.43
C VAL A 1115 -2.84 -3.18 -15.31
N ASN A 1116 -3.61 -2.12 -15.00
CA ASN A 1116 -4.96 -2.28 -14.46
C ASN A 1116 -5.98 -1.23 -14.95
N GLY A 1117 -5.58 -0.30 -15.81
CA GLY A 1117 -6.49 0.71 -16.35
C GLY A 1117 -5.84 1.63 -17.40
N PHE A 1118 -6.54 2.71 -17.72
CA PHE A 1118 -6.12 3.67 -18.74
C PHE A 1118 -5.86 5.04 -18.11
N SER A 1119 -4.77 5.68 -18.49
CA SER A 1119 -4.39 7.01 -18.00
C SER A 1119 -4.26 8.03 -19.14
N PHE A 1120 -4.34 9.31 -18.78
CA PHE A 1120 -3.96 10.42 -19.66
C PHE A 1120 -3.29 11.57 -18.93
N GLU A 1121 -2.46 12.30 -19.66
CA GLU A 1121 -1.93 13.60 -19.27
C GLU A 1121 -2.66 14.73 -20.03
N GLY A 1122 -2.33 15.99 -19.77
CA GLY A 1122 -3.12 17.14 -20.24
C GLY A 1122 -4.35 17.41 -19.37
N ALA A 1123 -5.11 18.46 -19.68
CA ALA A 1123 -6.31 18.88 -18.92
C ALA A 1123 -7.45 19.32 -19.85
N ASP A 1124 -7.46 18.72 -21.04
CA ASP A 1124 -8.15 19.12 -22.25
C ASP A 1124 -8.82 17.90 -22.93
N ALA A 1125 -9.57 18.17 -24.00
CA ALA A 1125 -10.30 17.16 -24.76
C ALA A 1125 -9.38 16.07 -25.34
N GLY A 1126 -8.19 16.42 -25.84
CA GLY A 1126 -7.28 15.48 -26.48
C GLY A 1126 -6.71 14.45 -25.52
N GLY A 1127 -6.37 14.88 -24.29
CA GLY A 1127 -5.95 13.99 -23.21
C GLY A 1127 -7.02 12.95 -22.86
N VAL A 1128 -8.25 13.39 -22.53
CA VAL A 1128 -9.32 12.45 -22.16
C VAL A 1128 -9.74 11.57 -23.36
N ASP A 1129 -9.74 12.11 -24.58
CA ASP A 1129 -9.98 11.34 -25.79
C ASP A 1129 -8.92 10.25 -25.99
N TYR A 1130 -7.65 10.50 -25.71
CA TYR A 1130 -6.59 9.48 -25.85
C TYR A 1130 -6.89 8.24 -25.01
N ALA A 1131 -7.13 8.39 -23.71
CA ALA A 1131 -7.42 7.25 -22.83
C ALA A 1131 -8.78 6.60 -23.13
N LEU A 1132 -9.83 7.41 -23.30
CA LEU A 1132 -11.19 6.90 -23.55
C LEU A 1132 -11.29 6.19 -24.91
N ASN A 1133 -10.59 6.68 -25.94
CA ASN A 1133 -10.57 6.00 -27.24
C ASN A 1133 -9.82 4.67 -27.19
N ARG A 1134 -8.73 4.56 -26.40
CA ARG A 1134 -8.04 3.28 -26.17
C ARG A 1134 -8.92 2.28 -25.43
N ALA A 1135 -9.49 2.68 -24.28
CA ALA A 1135 -10.36 1.83 -23.47
C ALA A 1135 -11.56 1.27 -24.25
N ILE A 1136 -12.27 2.13 -25.01
CA ILE A 1136 -13.40 1.68 -25.84
C ILE A 1136 -12.94 0.77 -26.98
N SER A 1137 -11.78 1.01 -27.59
CA SER A 1137 -11.25 0.13 -28.65
C SER A 1137 -10.84 -1.24 -28.10
N ALA A 1138 -10.21 -1.30 -26.92
CA ALA A 1138 -9.90 -2.55 -26.24
C ALA A 1138 -11.18 -3.33 -25.92
N TRP A 1139 -12.18 -2.70 -25.31
CA TRP A 1139 -13.46 -3.36 -25.00
C TRP A 1139 -14.16 -3.96 -26.22
N TYR A 1140 -14.07 -3.33 -27.40
CA TYR A 1140 -14.64 -3.87 -28.63
C TYR A 1140 -13.78 -4.95 -29.30
N ASN A 1141 -12.46 -4.73 -29.39
CA ASN A 1141 -11.58 -5.50 -30.26
C ASN A 1141 -10.82 -6.62 -29.55
N ASP A 1142 -10.61 -6.51 -28.23
CA ASP A 1142 -9.82 -7.43 -27.43
C ASP A 1142 -10.54 -7.80 -26.13
N LYS A 1143 -11.41 -8.82 -26.23
CA LYS A 1143 -12.20 -9.31 -25.10
C LYS A 1143 -11.36 -10.13 -24.10
N GLU A 1144 -10.21 -10.67 -24.51
CA GLU A 1144 -9.33 -11.44 -23.63
C GLU A 1144 -8.54 -10.51 -22.71
N LEU A 1145 -7.86 -9.50 -23.28
CA LEU A 1145 -7.24 -8.41 -22.52
C LEU A 1145 -8.26 -7.72 -21.60
N TRP A 1146 -9.47 -7.44 -22.08
CA TRP A 1146 -10.50 -6.82 -21.24
C TRP A 1146 -10.91 -7.70 -20.06
N SER A 1147 -11.04 -9.01 -20.26
CA SER A 1147 -11.37 -9.95 -19.18
C SER A 1147 -10.25 -10.04 -18.14
N ASP A 1148 -8.98 -10.02 -18.57
CA ASP A 1148 -7.84 -10.01 -17.66
C ASP A 1148 -7.71 -8.69 -16.89
N LEU A 1149 -7.94 -7.53 -17.53
CA LEU A 1149 -7.95 -6.23 -16.84
C LEU A 1149 -9.02 -6.17 -15.74
N VAL A 1150 -10.23 -6.68 -16.03
CA VAL A 1150 -11.32 -6.79 -15.03
C VAL A 1150 -10.91 -7.69 -13.85
N ARG A 1151 -10.26 -8.82 -14.11
CA ARG A 1151 -9.78 -9.75 -13.09
C ARG A 1151 -8.65 -9.12 -12.23
N ILE A 1152 -7.62 -8.58 -12.88
CA ILE A 1152 -6.47 -7.91 -12.23
C ILE A 1152 -6.93 -6.74 -11.35
N ALA A 1153 -7.92 -5.97 -11.81
CA ALA A 1153 -8.50 -4.87 -11.04
C ALA A 1153 -9.16 -5.35 -9.73
N MET A 1154 -9.87 -6.47 -9.75
CA MET A 1154 -10.51 -7.05 -8.55
C MET A 1154 -9.53 -7.74 -7.59
N GLU A 1155 -8.46 -8.31 -8.12
CA GLU A 1155 -7.42 -9.04 -7.37
C GLU A 1155 -6.37 -8.10 -6.74
N SER A 1156 -6.31 -6.83 -7.16
CA SER A 1156 -5.38 -5.83 -6.62
C SER A 1156 -5.71 -5.43 -5.16
N ASP A 1157 -4.72 -5.49 -4.25
CA ASP A 1157 -4.91 -5.13 -2.83
C ASP A 1157 -4.99 -3.61 -2.60
N TRP A 1158 -6.21 -3.08 -2.71
CA TRP A 1158 -6.54 -1.71 -2.35
C TRP A 1158 -6.94 -1.51 -0.87
N SER A 1159 -6.82 -2.54 -0.03
CA SER A 1159 -7.18 -2.44 1.40
C SER A 1159 -6.23 -1.54 2.21
N TRP A 1160 -6.57 -1.36 3.49
CA TRP A 1160 -5.72 -0.65 4.45
C TRP A 1160 -4.56 -1.50 5.03
N ASN A 1161 -4.40 -2.76 4.64
CA ASN A 1161 -3.34 -3.66 5.16
C ASN A 1161 -1.93 -3.06 5.07
N LEU A 1162 -1.56 -2.50 3.91
CA LEU A 1162 -0.25 -1.86 3.73
C LEU A 1162 -0.21 -0.42 4.28
N PRO A 1163 -1.17 0.48 3.96
CA PRO A 1163 -1.15 1.85 4.46
C PRO A 1163 -1.17 1.98 5.99
N ALA A 1164 -1.91 1.13 6.70
CA ALA A 1164 -1.97 1.18 8.16
C ALA A 1164 -0.61 0.85 8.79
N SER A 1165 0.14 -0.11 8.22
CA SER A 1165 1.51 -0.40 8.66
C SER A 1165 2.43 0.82 8.53
N ASP A 1166 2.30 1.60 7.46
CA ASP A 1166 3.12 2.80 7.25
C ASP A 1166 2.73 3.94 8.20
N TYR A 1167 1.45 4.10 8.51
CA TYR A 1167 1.00 5.01 9.57
C TYR A 1167 1.52 4.58 10.96
N ILE A 1168 1.56 3.28 11.25
CA ILE A 1168 2.09 2.73 12.51
C ILE A 1168 3.60 2.92 12.62
N ASP A 1169 4.35 2.71 11.54
CA ASP A 1169 5.79 3.00 11.49
C ASP A 1169 6.05 4.50 11.73
N LEU A 1170 5.20 5.40 11.19
CA LEU A 1170 5.25 6.83 11.50
C LEU A 1170 4.80 7.19 12.93
N TYR A 1171 3.88 6.46 13.54
CA TYR A 1171 3.53 6.64 14.96
C TYR A 1171 4.73 6.31 15.85
N TYR A 1172 5.41 5.18 15.63
CA TYR A 1172 6.65 4.87 16.36
C TYR A 1172 7.74 5.91 16.12
N LYS A 1173 7.89 6.41 14.88
CA LYS A 1173 8.80 7.51 14.56
C LYS A 1173 8.47 8.81 15.32
N ALA A 1174 7.21 9.16 15.46
CA ALA A 1174 6.78 10.35 16.20
C ALA A 1174 7.01 10.23 17.72
N MET A 1175 7.07 9.02 18.27
CA MET A 1175 7.39 8.77 19.69
C MET A 1175 8.89 8.86 20.02
N LYS A 1176 9.76 8.70 19.01
CA LYS A 1176 11.23 8.67 19.11
C LYS A 1176 11.86 10.02 19.46
#